data_AF-A0AAN7P847-F1
#
_entry.id   AF-A0AAN7P847-F1
#
_cell.length_a   1.000
_cell.length_b   1.000
_cell.length_c   1.000
_cell.angle_alpha   90.00
_cell.angle_beta   90.00
_cell.angle_gamma   90.00
#
_symmetry.space_group_name_H-M   'P 1'
#
loop_
_entity.id
_entity.type
_entity.pdbx_description
1 polymer ?
#
loop_
_entity_poly.entity_id
_entity_poly.type
_entity_poly.pdbx_seq_one_letter_code
_entity_poly.pdbx_strand_id
1 'polypeptide(L)'
;MVPQDHAENVTVVVCGNADDPIQRNTRDTGALTLKYNEIMVRVITVHNFVNQHVQVIEQPTASAVAPPDRLLLALMSHCIEVRDLKFESNLLFSFPTVDQVNQLIHCLNGNYIATLEGKFSRQNKQMTYVRVYVNWDGVATLQQSKMTNSGASLDSSECGMVQPMRARIAGRVTPTTNQSELSNLEMIEIPVRQRPSSIACCQISGNLLIQSDKNLVIYGFQVKVHDISKLRFLDFEELPLCIEISFVPLKVMICENYIVCLNKDNVHMFKIVWKQNVSEKTKDSERCDINFNIPREDVTIDYKDLLKKERMSRKEDRITVNLPSIVKSNSLIHKHSPFTFTDKEMNAHMKFNYPLEDKASTYELVHLIQLKLKPIIIENTQSQVLEEFKCLLLHPLYCDDPKKGDSSESKLLKSGYRSYLKDVVCVVTTLQEGYLFQFCDSELDTNSDNCISVYPFMGPVYNIALEGHLLHALTETGLETYTVRIGHKLCQNLEEADQVSNVYPPIEQLICLIGHRQFLGVEQMLVTDNYLVLLANAENSPTHSITSNSSSNTSAWTLYSLELPSPKMMFTDIAIAANTHRFSASQTYCHLMSEAHMILRLSLHVTKWLIQEGNVCSLVPVKYNTEDLSDAYQTSCCLLGDHFIMNERCYKLCVPYYKLAGLAPHDVLKRFKRIQEESNLEEMRGIIYYLKMVLQEHNLKPPDNVSLATWKQSFIDEVLQVFEKQNYRDLSYLIIKNNILREYCTHKLITVLFQQCFEDLEKETERLFALTLLHIQEYNIEKAKSLIARTSDHDTLFRLLSENWQLLFEDTSSNKQKQLITFSELSVILMTSNCEILSKVFISLIQQDKVTLQDLLMMFIDYLPLNVGHEGNAAAKVMRNVLEDYFKFYFELCRFEDLAQFAVTAPNALRLGMIVLVRSYLSQLQLLQIKDLKSSSSNEKIIISDTDDDAKKDEDNPLFPNAVKTVSKDFLFVDLRHDYLNKMPPFQVEITSKLYEKCLHNYVCPDLCATNEEADVVLQKLQALFCSRVLPDEAVIETNTFLSLNKTLRGYASLRSILMNKNEAVNYLLNVCPQCLLQYGKDCFTKGDEWKILITSLQAKIIQLSEDQNLNRICFFYKKLLKDVLTHLATSMHIENFQQVLPHRTNTVNEVIENNKSIIEEMYTYDTYLKVCKETMQANQIKKLITTTGHQLLCTLNL
;
A
#
# COMPACT_ATOMS: atom_id res chain seq x y z
N MET A 1 64.57 -12.84 15.04
CA MET A 1 65.18 -11.49 15.00
C MET A 1 64.49 -10.74 13.86
N VAL A 2 63.69 -9.75 14.23
CA VAL A 2 62.80 -9.00 13.35
C VAL A 2 63.58 -7.85 12.73
N PRO A 3 63.57 -7.63 11.40
CA PRO A 3 63.76 -6.30 10.86
C PRO A 3 62.42 -5.57 10.82
N GLN A 4 62.43 -4.36 11.36
CA GLN A 4 61.40 -3.35 11.17
C GLN A 4 61.38 -2.95 9.69
N ASP A 5 60.22 -3.00 9.04
CA ASP A 5 60.04 -2.34 7.75
C ASP A 5 59.02 -1.19 7.87
N HIS A 6 59.45 -0.08 7.31
CA HIS A 6 58.84 1.23 7.33
C HIS A 6 57.53 1.24 6.53
N ALA A 7 56.47 1.79 7.12
CA ALA A 7 55.27 2.19 6.40
C ALA A 7 55.58 3.43 5.56
N GLU A 8 55.84 3.24 4.27
CA GLU A 8 55.81 4.33 3.29
C GLU A 8 54.33 4.67 2.98
N ASN A 9 53.88 5.81 3.52
CA ASN A 9 52.65 6.46 3.09
C ASN A 9 52.83 6.98 1.66
N VAL A 10 52.49 6.16 0.66
CA VAL A 10 52.33 6.63 -0.72
C VAL A 10 51.05 7.46 -0.79
N THR A 11 51.21 8.78 -0.66
CA THR A 11 50.15 9.74 -0.95
C THR A 11 50.10 9.89 -2.47
N VAL A 12 49.11 9.29 -3.14
CA VAL A 12 48.89 9.53 -4.57
C VAL A 12 48.30 10.93 -4.73
N VAL A 13 49.16 11.88 -5.07
CA VAL A 13 48.79 13.24 -5.50
C VAL A 13 48.19 13.14 -6.89
N VAL A 14 46.87 13.24 -7.00
CA VAL A 14 46.21 13.52 -8.29
C VAL A 14 46.38 15.01 -8.55
N CYS A 15 47.11 15.34 -9.62
CA CYS A 15 47.48 16.69 -10.01
C CYS A 15 46.26 17.58 -10.28
N GLY A 16 45.97 18.51 -9.37
CA GLY A 16 45.22 19.73 -9.65
C GLY A 16 46.17 20.91 -9.57
N ASN A 17 46.72 21.35 -10.71
CA ASN A 17 47.48 22.59 -10.78
C ASN A 17 46.55 23.77 -10.42
N ALA A 18 46.83 24.42 -9.31
CA ALA A 18 46.30 25.73 -8.98
C ALA A 18 47.49 26.69 -8.92
N ASP A 19 47.57 27.61 -9.88
CA ASP A 19 48.10 28.96 -9.71
C ASP A 19 47.91 29.75 -11.02
N ASP A 20 46.90 30.62 -11.04
CA ASP A 20 46.92 31.86 -11.81
C ASP A 20 45.86 32.85 -11.27
N PRO A 21 46.23 34.09 -10.88
CA PRO A 21 45.29 35.05 -10.33
C PRO A 21 44.78 36.01 -11.41
N ILE A 22 43.56 35.81 -11.90
CA ILE A 22 42.88 36.84 -12.70
C ILE A 22 41.48 37.11 -12.13
N GLN A 23 41.38 38.24 -11.43
CA GLN A 23 40.13 38.95 -11.22
C GLN A 23 39.49 39.30 -12.57
N ARG A 24 38.23 38.90 -12.78
CA ARG A 24 37.14 39.76 -13.29
C ARG A 24 35.85 38.96 -13.53
N ASN A 25 34.78 39.43 -12.89
CA ASN A 25 33.37 39.41 -13.29
C ASN A 25 32.90 38.30 -14.24
N THR A 26 32.04 37.40 -13.74
CA THR A 26 30.65 37.25 -14.21
C THR A 26 29.87 36.31 -13.30
N ARG A 27 28.62 36.70 -13.00
CA ARG A 27 27.58 35.90 -12.34
C ARG A 27 27.26 34.65 -13.17
N ASP A 28 26.74 33.61 -12.50
CA ASP A 28 26.15 32.36 -13.05
C ASP A 28 27.07 31.15 -13.35
N THR A 29 27.84 30.67 -12.36
CA THR A 29 28.50 29.34 -12.42
C THR A 29 28.35 28.49 -11.15
N GLY A 30 27.33 28.74 -10.33
CA GLY A 30 27.09 27.97 -9.07
C GLY A 30 26.42 26.60 -9.24
N ALA A 31 25.91 26.26 -10.42
CA ALA A 31 25.10 25.04 -10.64
C ALA A 31 25.84 23.88 -11.35
N LEU A 32 27.04 24.13 -11.91
CA LEU A 32 27.79 23.14 -12.69
C LEU A 32 28.80 22.34 -11.85
N THR A 33 29.30 22.91 -10.75
CA THR A 33 30.27 22.25 -9.85
C THR A 33 29.62 21.22 -8.92
N LEU A 34 28.30 21.31 -8.67
CA LEU A 34 27.57 20.36 -7.83
C LEU A 34 27.21 19.04 -8.56
N LYS A 35 27.15 19.04 -9.91
CA LYS A 35 26.81 17.85 -10.70
C LYS A 35 27.99 16.95 -11.07
N TYR A 36 29.24 17.43 -10.96
CA TYR A 36 30.43 16.61 -11.19
C TYR A 36 30.70 15.61 -10.05
N ASN A 37 30.11 15.80 -8.87
CA ASN A 37 30.29 14.94 -7.69
C ASN A 37 29.34 13.73 -7.63
N GLU A 38 28.36 13.61 -8.54
CA GLU A 38 27.33 12.55 -8.50
C GLU A 38 27.72 11.22 -9.17
N ILE A 39 28.91 11.11 -9.79
CA ILE A 39 29.39 9.87 -10.45
C ILE A 39 30.76 9.42 -9.90
N MET A 40 31.22 9.96 -8.77
CA MET A 40 32.45 9.48 -8.13
C MET A 40 32.13 8.35 -7.15
N VAL A 41 32.72 7.18 -7.36
CA VAL A 41 32.73 6.10 -6.35
C VAL A 41 33.46 6.60 -5.12
N ARG A 42 32.90 6.36 -3.93
CA ARG A 42 33.59 6.70 -2.69
C ARG A 42 34.67 5.66 -2.43
N VAL A 43 35.92 6.11 -2.40
CA VAL A 43 37.08 5.27 -2.08
C VAL A 43 37.33 5.29 -0.58
N ILE A 44 37.20 4.14 0.06
CA ILE A 44 37.35 4.00 1.52
C ILE A 44 38.09 2.70 1.78
N THR A 45 39.38 2.75 2.10
CA THR A 45 40.20 1.54 2.27
C THR A 45 39.92 0.87 3.63
N VAL A 46 39.04 -0.13 3.64
CA VAL A 46 38.59 -0.86 4.84
C VAL A 46 38.55 -2.37 4.67
N HIS A 47 38.74 -2.88 3.46
CA HIS A 47 38.73 -4.31 3.19
C HIS A 47 40.15 -4.91 3.24
N ASN A 48 40.36 -5.85 4.15
CA ASN A 48 41.58 -6.66 4.24
C ASN A 48 41.24 -8.15 4.15
N PHE A 49 42.12 -8.93 3.53
CA PHE A 49 42.06 -10.39 3.59
C PHE A 49 42.58 -10.88 4.93
N VAL A 50 41.99 -11.94 5.47
CA VAL A 50 42.36 -12.49 6.79
C VAL A 50 43.77 -13.06 6.75
N ASN A 51 44.07 -13.78 5.67
CA ASN A 51 45.35 -14.41 5.44
C ASN A 51 45.69 -14.45 3.94
N GLN A 52 46.97 -14.54 3.63
CA GLN A 52 47.47 -14.71 2.26
C GLN A 52 48.55 -15.80 2.26
N HIS A 53 48.28 -16.88 1.53
CA HIS A 53 49.26 -17.91 1.25
C HIS A 53 49.71 -17.84 -0.21
N VAL A 54 51.01 -18.04 -0.45
CA VAL A 54 51.62 -17.96 -1.79
C VAL A 54 52.40 -19.22 -2.08
N GLN A 55 52.08 -19.88 -3.18
CA GLN A 55 52.73 -21.13 -3.59
C GLN A 55 53.07 -21.11 -5.08
N VAL A 56 54.12 -21.82 -5.47
CA VAL A 56 54.48 -22.03 -6.88
C VAL A 56 53.88 -23.35 -7.35
N ILE A 57 53.22 -23.34 -8.49
CA ILE A 57 52.51 -24.48 -9.08
C ILE A 57 52.92 -24.70 -10.55
N GLU A 58 52.66 -25.91 -11.07
CA GLU A 58 52.83 -26.22 -12.49
C GLU A 58 51.79 -25.46 -13.33
N GLN A 59 52.13 -25.13 -14.57
CA GLN A 59 51.22 -24.46 -15.50
C GLN A 59 49.96 -25.31 -15.74
N PRO A 60 48.76 -24.79 -15.42
CA PRO A 60 47.53 -25.47 -15.79
C PRO A 60 47.31 -25.37 -17.31
N THR A 61 46.61 -26.35 -17.90
CA THR A 61 46.29 -26.44 -19.34
C THR A 61 45.31 -25.38 -19.86
N ALA A 62 45.09 -24.30 -19.08
CA ALA A 62 44.11 -23.22 -19.23
C ALA A 62 42.77 -23.41 -18.50
N SER A 63 42.61 -24.42 -17.63
CA SER A 63 41.40 -24.54 -16.83
C SER A 63 41.65 -24.91 -15.37
N ALA A 64 41.11 -24.08 -14.49
CA ALA A 64 41.08 -24.28 -13.04
C ALA A 64 39.68 -23.96 -12.51
N VAL A 65 39.26 -24.67 -11.46
CA VAL A 65 38.00 -24.39 -10.75
C VAL A 65 38.22 -24.58 -9.26
N ALA A 66 37.51 -23.79 -8.44
CA ALA A 66 37.63 -23.81 -6.99
C ALA A 66 36.31 -24.30 -6.37
N PRO A 67 36.12 -25.62 -6.19
CA PRO A 67 35.07 -26.17 -5.33
C PRO A 67 35.22 -25.69 -3.87
N PRO A 68 34.21 -25.90 -3.01
CA PRO A 68 34.30 -25.55 -1.60
C PRO A 68 35.57 -26.13 -0.96
N ASP A 69 36.40 -25.26 -0.38
CA ASP A 69 37.65 -25.58 0.32
C ASP A 69 38.71 -26.35 -0.49
N ARG A 70 38.60 -26.38 -1.82
CA ARG A 70 39.45 -27.20 -2.70
C ARG A 70 39.77 -26.44 -3.99
N LEU A 71 40.95 -26.67 -4.55
CA LEU A 71 41.36 -26.12 -5.85
C LEU A 71 41.67 -27.27 -6.80
N LEU A 72 41.04 -27.27 -7.97
CA LEU A 72 41.23 -28.24 -9.03
C LEU A 72 41.97 -27.59 -10.20
N LEU A 73 43.13 -28.16 -10.58
CA LEU A 73 43.96 -27.68 -11.68
C LEU A 73 44.06 -28.77 -12.74
N ALA A 74 43.61 -28.50 -13.97
CA ALA A 74 43.89 -29.40 -15.08
C ALA A 74 45.33 -29.19 -15.56
N LEU A 75 46.11 -30.27 -15.70
CA LEU A 75 47.51 -30.23 -16.11
C LEU A 75 47.69 -30.70 -17.56
N MET A 76 48.89 -30.46 -18.12
CA MET A 76 49.27 -30.96 -19.47
C MET A 76 49.47 -32.48 -19.50
N SER A 77 49.66 -33.08 -18.33
CA SER A 77 49.92 -34.50 -18.10
C SER A 77 48.66 -35.38 -18.11
N HIS A 78 47.53 -34.90 -18.66
CA HIS A 78 46.24 -35.62 -18.68
C HIS A 78 45.76 -36.04 -17.29
N CYS A 79 45.89 -35.16 -16.31
CA CYS A 79 45.37 -35.35 -14.97
C CYS A 79 44.82 -34.04 -14.40
N ILE A 80 44.02 -34.17 -13.35
CA ILE A 80 43.54 -33.06 -12.54
C ILE A 80 44.20 -33.17 -11.17
N GLU A 81 44.88 -32.11 -10.77
CA GLU A 81 45.50 -31.94 -9.47
C GLU A 81 44.50 -31.35 -8.48
N VAL A 82 44.39 -31.93 -7.29
CA VAL A 82 43.48 -31.49 -6.23
C VAL A 82 44.29 -30.96 -5.05
N ARG A 83 44.09 -29.69 -4.73
CA ARG A 83 44.78 -28.98 -3.63
C ARG A 83 43.81 -28.55 -2.54
N ASP A 84 44.28 -28.52 -1.30
CA ASP A 84 43.48 -28.12 -0.13
C ASP A 84 43.67 -26.64 0.20
N LEU A 85 42.63 -25.82 0.03
CA LEU A 85 42.72 -24.40 0.34
C LEU A 85 42.85 -24.11 1.84
N LYS A 86 42.38 -25.01 2.72
CA LYS A 86 42.45 -24.85 4.19
C LYS A 86 43.88 -25.05 4.72
N PHE A 87 44.60 -26.00 4.15
CA PHE A 87 45.96 -26.34 4.56
C PHE A 87 46.97 -25.80 3.55
N GLU A 88 47.06 -24.46 3.46
CA GLU A 88 48.12 -23.78 2.70
C GLU A 88 48.18 -24.18 1.21
N SER A 89 47.04 -24.52 0.59
CA SER A 89 46.99 -24.95 -0.82
C SER A 89 47.84 -26.19 -1.15
N ASN A 90 48.13 -27.03 -0.15
CA ASN A 90 48.92 -28.24 -0.31
C ASN A 90 48.27 -29.23 -1.28
N LEU A 91 49.10 -29.93 -2.06
CA LEU A 91 48.67 -31.01 -2.94
C LEU A 91 48.11 -32.18 -2.12
N LEU A 92 46.84 -32.52 -2.33
CA LEU A 92 46.21 -33.69 -1.72
C LEU A 92 46.45 -34.94 -2.57
N PHE A 93 46.01 -34.90 -3.84
CA PHE A 93 46.10 -36.03 -4.77
C PHE A 93 45.91 -35.56 -6.21
N SER A 94 46.16 -36.46 -7.17
CA SER A 94 45.79 -36.25 -8.58
C SER A 94 44.99 -37.44 -9.12
N PHE A 95 44.14 -37.19 -10.11
CA PHE A 95 43.39 -38.24 -10.79
C PHE A 95 43.44 -38.09 -12.32
N PRO A 96 43.44 -39.19 -13.09
CA PRO A 96 43.64 -39.14 -14.53
C PRO A 96 42.40 -38.64 -15.28
N THR A 97 42.63 -37.91 -16.37
CA THR A 97 41.63 -37.61 -17.40
C THR A 97 41.84 -38.47 -18.64
N VAL A 98 40.86 -38.54 -19.55
CA VAL A 98 40.99 -39.42 -20.73
C VAL A 98 41.78 -38.74 -21.84
N ASP A 99 41.46 -37.48 -22.14
CA ASP A 99 42.19 -36.63 -23.09
C ASP A 99 42.54 -35.27 -22.40
N GLN A 100 43.06 -34.29 -23.15
CA GLN A 100 43.48 -33.00 -22.60
C GLN A 100 42.25 -32.15 -22.24
N VAL A 101 42.18 -31.62 -21.01
CA VAL A 101 41.06 -30.78 -20.56
C VAL A 101 41.21 -29.36 -21.10
N ASN A 102 40.21 -28.88 -21.83
CA ASN A 102 40.11 -27.51 -22.31
C ASN A 102 39.27 -26.62 -21.38
N GLN A 103 38.26 -27.21 -20.73
CA GLN A 103 37.37 -26.51 -19.79
C GLN A 103 36.98 -27.46 -18.65
N LEU A 104 36.96 -26.94 -17.43
CA LEU A 104 36.71 -27.66 -16.18
C LEU A 104 35.64 -26.93 -15.36
N ILE A 105 34.60 -27.64 -14.93
CA ILE A 105 33.51 -27.10 -14.13
C ILE A 105 33.18 -28.07 -13.00
N HIS A 106 32.97 -27.54 -11.80
CA HIS A 106 32.46 -28.28 -10.65
C HIS A 106 30.97 -27.99 -10.45
N CYS A 107 30.22 -29.01 -10.03
CA CYS A 107 28.83 -28.87 -9.59
C CYS A 107 28.67 -29.32 -8.13
N LEU A 108 28.13 -28.43 -7.29
CA LEU A 108 27.84 -28.75 -5.88
C LEU A 108 26.87 -29.93 -5.76
N ASN A 109 25.73 -29.89 -6.47
CA ASN A 109 24.78 -31.00 -6.46
C ASN A 109 25.35 -32.22 -7.22
N GLY A 110 25.46 -33.37 -6.55
CA GLY A 110 26.12 -34.56 -7.08
C GLY A 110 27.64 -34.58 -6.90
N ASN A 111 28.26 -33.49 -6.42
CA ASN A 111 29.71 -33.32 -6.29
C ASN A 111 30.50 -33.87 -7.51
N TYR A 112 30.11 -33.47 -8.72
CA TYR A 112 30.71 -33.97 -9.95
C TYR A 112 31.57 -32.92 -10.65
N ILE A 113 32.53 -33.37 -11.46
CA ILE A 113 33.38 -32.51 -12.28
C ILE A 113 33.05 -32.77 -13.75
N ALA A 114 32.57 -31.75 -14.46
CA ALA A 114 32.37 -31.81 -15.90
C ALA A 114 33.58 -31.22 -16.63
N THR A 115 34.02 -31.91 -17.67
CA THR A 115 35.18 -31.55 -18.49
C THR A 115 34.79 -31.48 -19.96
N LEU A 116 35.37 -30.51 -20.67
CA LEU A 116 35.43 -30.49 -22.12
C LEU A 116 36.83 -30.90 -22.53
N GLU A 117 36.98 -32.10 -23.10
CA GLU A 117 38.29 -32.66 -23.43
C GLU A 117 38.54 -32.66 -24.94
N GLY A 118 39.75 -32.25 -25.33
CA GLY A 118 40.21 -32.17 -26.71
C GLY A 118 41.12 -33.33 -27.10
N LYS A 119 40.86 -33.91 -28.28
CA LYS A 119 41.70 -34.94 -28.89
C LYS A 119 42.00 -34.62 -30.35
N PHE A 120 43.24 -34.75 -30.80
CA PHE A 120 43.55 -34.65 -32.22
C PHE A 120 43.29 -36.00 -32.92
N SER A 121 42.45 -35.98 -33.94
CA SER A 121 42.23 -37.13 -34.82
C SER A 121 43.47 -37.43 -35.67
N ARG A 122 43.56 -38.66 -36.19
CA ARG A 122 44.62 -39.08 -37.14
C ARG A 122 44.69 -38.21 -38.41
N GLN A 123 43.63 -37.46 -38.72
CA GLN A 123 43.55 -36.49 -39.82
C GLN A 123 43.87 -35.04 -39.39
N ASN A 124 44.51 -34.81 -38.22
CA ASN A 124 44.75 -33.49 -37.60
C ASN A 124 43.50 -32.63 -37.35
N LYS A 125 42.31 -33.22 -37.42
CA LYS A 125 41.09 -32.56 -36.94
C LYS A 125 41.00 -32.73 -35.43
N GLN A 126 41.03 -31.63 -34.70
CA GLN A 126 40.68 -31.66 -33.27
C GLN A 126 39.26 -32.20 -33.14
N MET A 127 38.96 -32.96 -32.10
CA MET A 127 37.65 -33.51 -31.70
C MET A 127 37.46 -33.13 -30.23
N THR A 128 36.24 -32.85 -29.80
CA THR A 128 35.95 -32.49 -28.41
C THR A 128 34.86 -33.41 -27.85
N TYR A 129 35.03 -33.81 -26.59
CA TYR A 129 34.14 -34.70 -25.87
C TYR A 129 33.76 -34.06 -24.53
N VAL A 130 32.53 -34.31 -24.07
CA VAL A 130 32.10 -33.90 -22.73
C VAL A 130 32.08 -35.12 -21.83
N ARG A 131 32.83 -35.05 -20.72
CA ARG A 131 32.98 -36.15 -19.77
C ARG A 131 32.75 -35.66 -18.35
N VAL A 132 32.04 -36.45 -17.56
CA VAL A 132 31.74 -36.14 -16.16
C VAL A 132 32.44 -37.14 -15.25
N TYR A 133 33.24 -36.64 -14.32
CA TYR A 133 33.96 -37.39 -13.30
C TYR A 133 33.20 -37.32 -11.99
N VAL A 134 32.90 -38.48 -11.42
CA VAL A 134 32.19 -38.63 -10.13
C VAL A 134 33.05 -39.46 -9.17
N ASN A 135 32.78 -39.34 -7.87
CA ASN A 135 33.55 -39.98 -6.79
C ASN A 135 35.04 -39.59 -6.77
N TRP A 136 35.39 -38.45 -7.36
CA TRP A 136 36.77 -37.96 -7.46
C TRP A 136 37.37 -37.61 -6.09
N ASP A 137 36.55 -37.11 -5.14
CA ASP A 137 37.01 -36.78 -3.78
C ASP A 137 37.19 -38.02 -2.88
N GLY A 138 36.52 -39.13 -3.22
CA GLY A 138 36.69 -40.42 -2.54
C GLY A 138 38.10 -41.02 -2.72
N VAL A 139 38.88 -40.51 -3.68
CA VAL A 139 40.29 -40.88 -3.89
C VAL A 139 41.13 -40.45 -2.69
N ALA A 140 40.83 -39.31 -2.07
CA ALA A 140 41.56 -38.81 -0.90
C ALA A 140 41.44 -39.75 0.31
N THR A 141 40.24 -40.25 0.60
CA THR A 141 39.97 -41.11 1.77
C THR A 141 40.64 -42.47 1.64
N LEU A 142 40.73 -43.01 0.42
CA LEU A 142 41.48 -44.23 0.13
C LEU A 142 43.00 -44.06 0.20
N GLN A 143 43.53 -42.92 -0.25
CA GLN A 143 44.96 -42.64 -0.14
C GLN A 143 45.37 -42.46 1.32
N GLN A 144 44.58 -41.73 2.11
CA GLN A 144 44.79 -41.57 3.55
C GLN A 144 44.71 -42.89 4.32
N SER A 145 43.74 -43.77 4.01
CA SER A 145 43.62 -45.08 4.67
C SER A 145 44.73 -46.09 4.29
N LYS A 146 45.41 -45.90 3.15
CA LYS A 146 46.62 -46.68 2.81
C LYS A 146 47.89 -46.13 3.48
N MET A 147 47.99 -44.82 3.72
CA MET A 147 49.10 -44.19 4.45
C MET A 147 49.18 -44.67 5.91
N THR A 148 48.04 -44.80 6.60
CA THR A 148 48.00 -45.24 8.01
C THR A 148 48.41 -46.72 8.19
N ASN A 149 48.32 -47.53 7.15
CA ASN A 149 48.68 -48.95 7.18
C ASN A 149 50.13 -49.26 6.74
N SER A 150 50.83 -48.32 6.08
CA SER A 150 52.14 -48.60 5.45
C SER A 150 53.31 -47.75 5.96
N GLY A 151 53.08 -46.73 6.79
CA GLY A 151 54.15 -46.04 7.54
C GLY A 151 55.21 -45.32 6.71
N ALA A 152 55.02 -45.14 5.41
CA ALA A 152 55.96 -44.43 4.53
C ALA A 152 55.43 -43.01 4.23
N SER A 153 56.24 -41.99 4.51
CA SER A 153 56.05 -40.64 3.99
C SER A 153 56.42 -40.64 2.51
N LEU A 154 55.48 -40.34 1.62
CA LEU A 154 55.82 -40.12 0.22
C LEU A 154 56.61 -38.80 0.09
N ASP A 155 57.83 -38.90 -0.43
CA ASP A 155 58.43 -37.78 -1.14
C ASP A 155 57.59 -37.47 -2.39
N SER A 156 57.60 -36.19 -2.78
CA SER A 156 56.85 -35.55 -3.90
C SER A 156 56.80 -36.29 -5.26
N SER A 157 57.55 -37.38 -5.44
CA SER A 157 57.69 -38.12 -6.70
C SER A 157 56.87 -39.42 -6.81
N GLU A 158 56.19 -39.89 -5.76
CA GLU A 158 55.44 -41.17 -5.79
C GLU A 158 53.90 -41.02 -5.75
N CYS A 159 53.33 -39.84 -6.02
CA CYS A 159 51.87 -39.60 -6.05
C CYS A 159 51.11 -40.33 -7.21
N GLY A 160 51.77 -41.29 -7.87
CA GLY A 160 51.34 -41.93 -9.13
C GLY A 160 50.60 -43.26 -9.00
N MET A 161 49.94 -43.56 -7.89
CA MET A 161 49.05 -44.73 -7.82
C MET A 161 47.70 -44.39 -8.47
N VAL A 162 47.66 -44.49 -9.80
CA VAL A 162 46.46 -44.31 -10.62
C VAL A 162 45.38 -45.30 -10.18
N GLN A 163 44.32 -44.81 -9.53
CA GLN A 163 43.13 -45.63 -9.35
C GLN A 163 42.57 -46.01 -10.72
N PRO A 164 42.13 -47.27 -10.92
CA PRO A 164 41.50 -47.67 -12.17
C PRO A 164 40.20 -46.88 -12.36
N MET A 165 40.22 -45.94 -13.30
CA MET A 165 39.05 -45.19 -13.75
C MET A 165 38.11 -46.13 -14.52
N ARG A 166 36.82 -46.10 -14.20
CA ARG A 166 35.80 -46.84 -14.95
C ARG A 166 35.04 -45.90 -15.88
N ALA A 167 34.93 -46.27 -17.14
CA ALA A 167 34.24 -45.48 -18.16
C ALA A 167 32.85 -46.06 -18.46
N ARG A 168 31.84 -45.20 -18.57
CA ARG A 168 30.53 -45.55 -19.10
C ARG A 168 29.92 -44.41 -19.92
N ILE A 169 28.83 -44.72 -20.64
CA ILE A 169 28.11 -43.75 -21.48
C ILE A 169 26.78 -43.43 -20.81
N ALA A 170 26.50 -42.14 -20.64
CA ALA A 170 25.28 -41.65 -20.00
C ALA A 170 24.01 -42.21 -20.67
N GLY A 171 23.05 -42.64 -19.86
CA GLY A 171 21.76 -43.18 -20.31
C GLY A 171 21.80 -44.51 -21.07
N ARG A 172 22.99 -45.08 -21.36
CA ARG A 172 23.14 -46.33 -22.13
C ARG A 172 23.69 -47.50 -21.33
N VAL A 173 24.47 -47.21 -20.29
CA VAL A 173 25.18 -48.23 -19.50
C VAL A 173 24.90 -48.02 -18.02
N THR A 174 24.24 -49.01 -17.40
CA THR A 174 23.98 -49.05 -15.96
C THR A 174 25.19 -49.65 -15.23
N PRO A 175 25.66 -49.05 -14.11
CA PRO A 175 26.74 -49.62 -13.30
C PRO A 175 26.31 -50.95 -12.64
N THR A 176 27.18 -51.95 -12.62
CA THR A 176 26.90 -53.28 -12.04
C THR A 176 27.00 -53.29 -10.50
N THR A 177 26.38 -54.26 -9.83
CA THR A 177 26.31 -54.39 -8.36
C THR A 177 27.65 -54.32 -7.61
N ASN A 178 28.74 -54.89 -8.16
CA ASN A 178 30.09 -54.82 -7.56
C ASN A 178 30.84 -53.51 -7.90
N GLN A 179 30.27 -52.65 -8.73
CA GLN A 179 30.85 -51.37 -9.17
C GLN A 179 30.41 -50.19 -8.32
N SER A 180 29.34 -50.37 -7.53
CA SER A 180 28.79 -49.39 -6.60
C SER A 180 29.36 -49.47 -5.18
N GLU A 181 30.44 -50.25 -4.98
CA GLU A 181 31.26 -50.14 -3.77
C GLU A 181 31.92 -48.75 -3.79
N LEU A 182 31.49 -47.92 -2.82
CA LEU A 182 31.98 -46.58 -2.54
C LEU A 182 33.51 -46.54 -2.67
N SER A 183 34.05 -45.74 -3.61
CA SER A 183 35.42 -45.18 -3.64
C SER A 183 36.21 -45.26 -4.96
N ASN A 184 35.67 -45.83 -6.05
CA ASN A 184 36.37 -45.80 -7.35
C ASN A 184 35.95 -44.59 -8.20
N LEU A 185 36.94 -43.93 -8.80
CA LEU A 185 36.73 -42.89 -9.81
C LEU A 185 35.95 -43.42 -11.02
N GLU A 186 34.84 -42.76 -11.35
CA GLU A 186 34.02 -43.09 -12.51
C GLU A 186 33.93 -41.90 -13.48
N MET A 187 34.06 -42.20 -14.77
CA MET A 187 33.92 -41.26 -15.88
C MET A 187 32.67 -41.62 -16.69
N ILE A 188 31.79 -40.65 -16.86
CA ILE A 188 30.55 -40.72 -17.63
C ILE A 188 30.72 -39.87 -18.89
N GLU A 189 30.79 -40.51 -20.05
CA GLU A 189 30.83 -39.80 -21.33
C GLU A 189 29.42 -39.39 -21.75
N ILE A 190 29.24 -38.10 -22.07
CA ILE A 190 27.95 -37.54 -22.49
C ILE A 190 27.80 -37.69 -24.01
N PRO A 191 26.78 -38.40 -24.51
CA PRO A 191 26.58 -38.59 -25.94
C PRO A 191 26.06 -37.29 -26.58
N VAL A 192 26.97 -36.54 -27.22
CA VAL A 192 26.67 -35.29 -27.92
C VAL A 192 26.43 -35.52 -29.42
N ARG A 193 25.44 -34.83 -30.01
CA ARG A 193 25.11 -34.94 -31.44
C ARG A 193 26.00 -34.07 -32.35
N GLN A 194 26.45 -32.94 -31.81
CA GLN A 194 27.29 -31.95 -32.48
C GLN A 194 28.56 -31.76 -31.65
N ARG A 195 29.59 -31.18 -32.27
CA ARG A 195 30.86 -30.90 -31.61
C ARG A 195 30.64 -29.85 -30.49
N PRO A 196 30.91 -30.20 -29.21
CA PRO A 196 30.78 -29.26 -28.10
C PRO A 196 31.91 -28.24 -28.13
N SER A 197 31.58 -26.98 -27.87
CA SER A 197 32.52 -25.85 -27.80
C SER A 197 32.64 -25.24 -26.41
N SER A 198 31.59 -25.31 -25.59
CA SER A 198 31.60 -24.86 -24.19
C SER A 198 30.61 -25.69 -23.37
N ILE A 199 30.89 -25.82 -22.07
CA ILE A 199 30.00 -26.43 -21.08
C ILE A 199 29.64 -25.44 -19.97
N ALA A 200 28.52 -25.65 -19.28
CA ALA A 200 28.11 -24.97 -18.05
C ALA A 200 27.22 -25.90 -17.21
N CYS A 201 27.19 -25.75 -15.89
CA CYS A 201 26.26 -26.51 -15.04
C CYS A 201 25.50 -25.59 -14.08
N CYS A 202 24.29 -26.01 -13.71
CA CYS A 202 23.54 -25.35 -12.65
C CYS A 202 23.90 -25.97 -11.31
N GLN A 203 24.49 -25.17 -10.42
CA GLN A 203 25.02 -25.63 -9.13
C GLN A 203 23.98 -26.34 -8.23
N ILE A 204 22.71 -25.93 -8.32
CA ILE A 204 21.62 -26.43 -7.46
C ILE A 204 20.85 -27.60 -8.11
N SER A 205 20.34 -27.44 -9.33
CA SER A 205 19.63 -28.53 -10.02
C SER A 205 20.54 -29.67 -10.47
N GLY A 206 21.84 -29.41 -10.67
CA GLY A 206 22.80 -30.37 -11.18
C GLY A 206 22.81 -30.49 -12.72
N ASN A 207 21.88 -29.82 -13.41
CA ASN A 207 21.74 -29.94 -14.86
C ASN A 207 22.96 -29.42 -15.61
N LEU A 208 23.33 -30.10 -16.69
CA LEU A 208 24.48 -29.79 -17.53
C LEU A 208 24.02 -29.16 -18.86
N LEU A 209 24.50 -27.95 -19.16
CA LEU A 209 24.30 -27.26 -20.42
C LEU A 209 25.53 -27.49 -21.32
N ILE A 210 25.30 -27.96 -22.53
CA ILE A 210 26.33 -28.15 -23.55
C ILE A 210 26.02 -27.24 -24.73
N GLN A 211 26.98 -26.38 -25.06
CA GLN A 211 26.91 -25.49 -26.21
C GLN A 211 27.71 -26.08 -27.38
N SER A 212 27.05 -26.13 -28.54
CA SER A 212 27.62 -26.56 -29.82
C SER A 212 27.29 -25.52 -30.87
N ASP A 213 28.26 -24.67 -31.20
CA ASP A 213 28.06 -23.53 -32.12
C ASP A 213 26.92 -22.61 -31.65
N LYS A 214 25.81 -22.50 -32.40
CA LYS A 214 24.63 -21.72 -32.00
C LYS A 214 23.58 -22.51 -31.21
N ASN A 215 23.79 -23.81 -31.00
CA ASN A 215 22.82 -24.68 -30.36
C ASN A 215 23.20 -24.94 -28.90
N LEU A 216 22.20 -24.88 -28.03
CA LEU A 216 22.29 -25.17 -26.61
C LEU A 216 21.44 -26.39 -26.30
N VAL A 217 22.03 -27.41 -25.70
CA VAL A 217 21.34 -28.66 -25.32
C VAL A 217 21.55 -28.90 -23.83
N ILE A 218 20.47 -29.20 -23.12
CA ILE A 218 20.50 -29.43 -21.67
C ILE A 218 20.41 -30.94 -21.41
N TYR A 219 21.30 -31.45 -20.57
CA TYR A 219 21.27 -32.80 -20.05
C TYR A 219 20.84 -32.76 -18.58
N GLY A 220 19.72 -33.41 -18.29
CA GLY A 220 19.12 -33.47 -16.97
C GLY A 220 19.94 -34.36 -16.04
N PHE A 221 20.22 -33.86 -14.84
CA PHE A 221 20.85 -34.62 -13.77
C PHE A 221 19.87 -35.63 -13.18
N GLN A 222 20.23 -36.91 -13.16
CA GLN A 222 19.38 -37.99 -12.68
C GLN A 222 20.08 -38.82 -11.61
N VAL A 223 19.39 -39.03 -10.49
CA VAL A 223 19.80 -40.01 -9.48
C VAL A 223 18.99 -41.27 -9.69
N LYS A 224 19.59 -42.27 -10.32
CA LYS A 224 18.95 -43.55 -10.62
C LYS A 224 19.24 -44.57 -9.53
N VAL A 225 18.35 -45.54 -9.37
CA VAL A 225 18.53 -46.66 -8.44
C VAL A 225 18.79 -47.92 -9.26
N HIS A 226 19.83 -48.66 -8.92
CA HIS A 226 20.10 -49.95 -9.53
C HIS A 226 19.07 -50.98 -9.05
N ASP A 227 18.45 -51.72 -9.99
CA ASP A 227 17.29 -52.57 -9.70
C ASP A 227 17.57 -53.68 -8.68
N ILE A 228 18.77 -54.27 -8.73
CA ILE A 228 19.15 -55.43 -7.92
C ILE A 228 19.77 -54.98 -6.59
N SER A 229 20.78 -54.11 -6.66
CA SER A 229 21.57 -53.68 -5.48
C SER A 229 20.88 -52.60 -4.65
N LYS A 230 19.84 -51.96 -5.21
CA LYS A 230 19.15 -50.78 -4.64
C LYS A 230 20.06 -49.59 -4.36
N LEU A 231 21.30 -49.61 -4.88
CA LEU A 231 22.25 -48.53 -4.74
C LEU A 231 21.92 -47.40 -5.72
N ARG A 232 22.06 -46.17 -5.25
CA ARG A 232 21.87 -44.95 -6.07
C ARG A 232 23.13 -44.64 -6.84
N PHE A 233 23.00 -44.17 -8.07
CA PHE A 233 24.10 -43.71 -8.91
C PHE A 233 23.68 -42.49 -9.74
N LEU A 234 24.67 -41.72 -10.17
CA LEU A 234 24.48 -40.51 -10.98
C LEU A 234 24.40 -40.84 -12.47
N ASP A 235 23.49 -40.22 -13.21
CA ASP A 235 23.41 -40.36 -14.67
C ASP A 235 22.89 -39.06 -15.30
N PHE A 236 23.03 -38.94 -16.62
CA PHE A 236 22.59 -37.78 -17.37
C PHE A 236 21.74 -38.19 -18.56
N GLU A 237 20.63 -37.49 -18.77
CA GLU A 237 19.71 -37.74 -19.90
C GLU A 237 19.49 -36.47 -20.71
N GLU A 238 19.53 -36.57 -22.04
CA GLU A 238 19.27 -35.43 -22.93
C GLU A 238 17.81 -34.98 -22.77
N LEU A 239 17.60 -33.73 -22.35
CA LEU A 239 16.27 -33.14 -22.29
C LEU A 239 15.75 -32.85 -23.70
N PRO A 240 14.44 -32.90 -23.96
CA PRO A 240 13.86 -32.69 -25.29
C PRO A 240 14.03 -31.26 -25.85
N LEU A 241 14.69 -30.36 -25.11
CA LEU A 241 14.81 -28.94 -25.41
C LEU A 241 16.16 -28.66 -26.09
N CYS A 242 16.11 -28.20 -27.34
CA CYS A 242 17.27 -27.65 -28.05
C CYS A 242 17.01 -26.17 -28.33
N ILE A 243 17.88 -25.28 -27.86
CA ILE A 243 17.71 -23.83 -28.01
C ILE A 243 18.74 -23.33 -29.01
N GLU A 244 18.29 -22.73 -30.10
CA GLU A 244 19.13 -22.10 -31.10
C GLU A 244 19.14 -20.58 -30.89
N ILE A 245 20.33 -20.01 -30.73
CA ILE A 245 20.55 -18.57 -30.54
C ILE A 245 21.10 -17.91 -31.80
N SER A 246 20.96 -16.59 -31.91
CA SER A 246 21.32 -15.84 -33.11
C SER A 246 22.83 -15.72 -33.37
N PHE A 247 23.67 -15.82 -32.33
CA PHE A 247 25.13 -15.70 -32.39
C PHE A 247 25.84 -16.89 -31.72
N VAL A 248 27.14 -17.03 -31.96
CA VAL A 248 27.98 -18.06 -31.32
C VAL A 248 28.51 -17.49 -29.99
N PRO A 249 28.11 -18.04 -28.83
CA PRO A 249 28.56 -17.54 -27.54
C PRO A 249 29.99 -18.03 -27.24
N LEU A 250 30.75 -17.17 -26.58
CA LEU A 250 32.06 -17.50 -25.99
C LEU A 250 31.91 -18.01 -24.56
N LYS A 251 30.91 -17.51 -23.83
CA LYS A 251 30.60 -17.95 -22.46
C LYS A 251 29.11 -18.20 -22.32
N VAL A 252 28.76 -19.31 -21.70
CA VAL A 252 27.38 -19.67 -21.36
C VAL A 252 27.28 -19.97 -19.87
N MET A 253 26.17 -19.59 -19.26
CA MET A 253 25.87 -19.90 -17.86
C MET A 253 24.40 -20.31 -17.73
N ILE A 254 24.13 -21.25 -16.83
CA ILE A 254 22.79 -21.74 -16.55
C ILE A 254 22.55 -21.74 -15.03
N CYS A 255 21.38 -21.27 -14.64
CA CYS A 255 20.90 -21.34 -13.28
C CYS A 255 19.40 -21.60 -13.28
N GLU A 256 18.96 -22.73 -12.72
CA GLU A 256 17.56 -23.17 -12.76
C GLU A 256 17.03 -23.14 -14.21
N ASN A 257 16.03 -22.32 -14.50
CA ASN A 257 15.45 -22.10 -15.82
C ASN A 257 15.97 -20.85 -16.54
N TYR A 258 17.01 -20.19 -16.02
CA TYR A 258 17.64 -19.01 -16.59
C TYR A 258 18.92 -19.40 -17.33
N ILE A 259 19.10 -18.88 -18.54
CA ILE A 259 20.29 -19.10 -19.36
C ILE A 259 20.80 -17.75 -19.83
N VAL A 260 22.11 -17.55 -19.74
CA VAL A 260 22.79 -16.36 -20.26
C VAL A 260 23.92 -16.77 -21.19
N CYS A 261 23.98 -16.09 -22.33
CA CYS A 261 24.96 -16.27 -23.39
C CYS A 261 25.69 -14.96 -23.64
N LEU A 262 27.02 -15.00 -23.72
CA LEU A 262 27.87 -13.84 -23.97
C LEU A 262 28.85 -14.12 -25.10
N ASN A 263 29.00 -13.15 -26.00
CA ASN A 263 30.09 -13.01 -26.96
C ASN A 263 30.68 -11.59 -26.83
N LYS A 264 31.79 -11.29 -27.51
CA LYS A 264 32.47 -9.98 -27.47
C LYS A 264 31.53 -8.80 -27.66
N ASP A 265 30.54 -8.96 -28.55
CA ASP A 265 29.64 -7.87 -28.93
C ASP A 265 28.20 -8.06 -28.44
N ASN A 266 27.80 -9.26 -27.99
CA ASN A 266 26.39 -9.58 -27.73
C ASN A 266 26.21 -10.27 -26.37
N VAL A 267 25.15 -9.91 -25.64
CA VAL A 267 24.70 -10.59 -24.41
C VAL A 267 23.21 -10.89 -24.50
N HIS A 268 22.85 -12.15 -24.32
CA HIS A 268 21.46 -12.61 -24.36
C HIS A 268 21.12 -13.46 -23.13
N MET A 269 20.21 -12.97 -22.30
CA MET A 269 19.62 -13.70 -21.17
C MET A 269 18.15 -13.96 -21.43
N PHE A 270 17.70 -15.18 -21.14
CA PHE A 270 16.28 -15.56 -21.22
C PHE A 270 15.95 -16.62 -20.18
N LYS A 271 14.67 -16.67 -19.78
CA LYS A 271 14.12 -17.70 -18.90
C LYS A 271 13.18 -18.63 -19.67
N ILE A 272 13.22 -19.92 -19.34
CA ILE A 272 12.35 -20.94 -19.93
C ILE A 272 11.14 -21.11 -19.00
N VAL A 273 9.93 -20.90 -19.51
CA VAL A 273 8.68 -20.95 -18.74
C VAL A 273 7.74 -22.00 -19.33
N TRP A 274 6.94 -22.62 -18.47
CA TRP A 274 5.94 -23.61 -18.85
C TRP A 274 4.54 -22.98 -18.83
N LYS A 275 3.79 -23.06 -19.92
CA LYS A 275 2.39 -22.60 -19.98
C LYS A 275 1.43 -23.79 -20.15
N GLN A 276 0.41 -23.85 -19.29
CA GLN A 276 -0.79 -24.65 -19.53
C GLN A 276 -1.77 -23.84 -20.38
N ASN A 277 -2.23 -24.41 -21.48
CA ASN A 277 -3.38 -23.86 -22.21
C ASN A 277 -4.64 -24.07 -21.38
N VAL A 278 -4.98 -23.11 -20.52
CA VAL A 278 -6.30 -23.08 -19.86
C VAL A 278 -7.31 -22.60 -20.89
N SER A 279 -8.20 -23.47 -21.33
CA SER A 279 -9.39 -23.07 -22.07
C SER A 279 -10.23 -22.17 -21.16
N GLU A 280 -10.36 -20.89 -21.51
CA GLU A 280 -11.26 -19.95 -20.83
C GLU A 280 -12.69 -20.50 -20.87
N LYS A 281 -13.12 -21.14 -19.79
CA LYS A 281 -14.53 -21.36 -19.49
C LYS A 281 -14.95 -20.26 -18.53
N THR A 282 -15.74 -19.34 -19.06
CA THR A 282 -16.59 -18.39 -18.35
C THR A 282 -17.17 -19.02 -17.08
N LYS A 283 -16.70 -18.58 -15.92
CA LYS A 283 -17.38 -18.78 -14.63
C LYS A 283 -18.23 -17.54 -14.37
N ASP A 284 -19.43 -17.54 -14.95
CA ASP A 284 -20.56 -16.85 -14.37
C ASP A 284 -21.31 -17.86 -13.50
N SER A 285 -21.21 -17.70 -12.17
CA SER A 285 -22.28 -18.10 -11.24
C SER A 285 -22.06 -17.44 -9.88
N GLU A 286 -22.95 -16.50 -9.58
CA GLU A 286 -23.64 -16.33 -8.30
C GLU A 286 -22.79 -16.09 -7.04
N ARG A 287 -22.58 -14.80 -6.73
CA ARG A 287 -22.83 -14.24 -5.39
C ARG A 287 -23.35 -12.82 -5.54
N CYS A 288 -24.66 -12.66 -5.32
CA CYS A 288 -25.27 -11.37 -5.03
C CYS A 288 -24.86 -10.98 -3.61
N ASP A 289 -23.88 -10.09 -3.48
CA ASP A 289 -23.71 -9.25 -2.29
C ASP A 289 -23.40 -7.84 -2.81
N ILE A 290 -24.39 -6.95 -2.69
CA ILE A 290 -24.30 -5.55 -3.07
C ILE A 290 -23.41 -4.88 -2.03
N ASN A 291 -22.14 -4.65 -2.37
CA ASN A 291 -21.27 -3.72 -1.66
C ASN A 291 -20.87 -2.57 -2.59
N PHE A 292 -21.13 -1.38 -2.08
CA PHE A 292 -20.97 -0.09 -2.71
C PHE A 292 -19.51 0.20 -3.03
N ASN A 293 -19.19 0.42 -4.31
CA ASN A 293 -18.02 1.18 -4.69
C ASN A 293 -18.47 2.44 -5.42
N ILE A 294 -18.27 3.57 -4.74
CA ILE A 294 -18.45 4.93 -5.22
C ILE A 294 -17.55 5.14 -6.45
N PRO A 295 -18.06 5.67 -7.57
CA PRO A 295 -17.20 6.08 -8.67
C PRO A 295 -16.41 7.32 -8.25
N ARG A 296 -15.09 7.19 -8.18
CA ARG A 296 -14.18 8.34 -8.25
C ARG A 296 -14.17 8.80 -9.71
N GLU A 297 -14.79 9.93 -9.99
CA GLU A 297 -14.53 10.66 -11.23
C GLU A 297 -13.10 11.24 -11.17
N ASP A 298 -12.35 10.91 -12.23
CA ASP A 298 -11.24 11.65 -12.85
C ASP A 298 -9.95 10.86 -13.04
N VAL A 299 -9.98 9.90 -14.00
CA VAL A 299 -9.10 9.92 -15.19
C VAL A 299 -9.82 9.14 -16.29
N THR A 300 -10.49 9.82 -17.22
CA THR A 300 -10.91 9.19 -18.47
C THR A 300 -9.68 9.02 -19.36
N ILE A 301 -9.21 7.79 -19.48
CA ILE A 301 -8.24 7.42 -20.50
C ILE A 301 -9.00 7.39 -21.84
N ASP A 302 -8.72 8.37 -22.70
CA ASP A 302 -9.24 8.43 -24.06
C ASP A 302 -8.67 7.28 -24.89
N TYR A 303 -9.46 6.20 -25.01
CA TYR A 303 -9.12 5.01 -25.78
C TYR A 303 -8.84 5.31 -27.26
N LYS A 304 -9.33 6.42 -27.82
CA LYS A 304 -9.03 6.81 -29.20
C LYS A 304 -7.65 7.43 -29.33
N ASP A 305 -7.12 8.05 -28.27
CA ASP A 305 -5.76 8.60 -28.23
C ASP A 305 -4.71 7.51 -27.93
N LEU A 306 -5.04 6.47 -27.16
CA LEU A 306 -4.21 5.26 -27.03
C LEU A 306 -4.09 4.49 -28.34
N LEU A 307 -5.19 4.34 -29.09
CA LEU A 307 -5.18 3.72 -30.41
C LEU A 307 -4.45 4.56 -31.48
N LYS A 308 -4.42 5.88 -31.33
CA LYS A 308 -3.57 6.77 -32.16
C LYS A 308 -2.09 6.64 -31.78
N LYS A 309 -1.74 6.48 -30.50
CA LYS A 309 -0.37 6.25 -30.03
C LYS A 309 0.17 4.86 -30.42
N GLU A 310 -0.64 3.80 -30.37
CA GLU A 310 -0.27 2.47 -30.86
C GLU A 310 -0.12 2.39 -32.38
N ARG A 311 -0.87 3.19 -33.14
CA ARG A 311 -0.74 3.25 -34.61
C ARG A 311 0.44 4.11 -35.10
N MET A 312 0.99 5.00 -34.25
CA MET A 312 2.00 6.00 -34.64
C MET A 312 3.44 5.70 -34.20
N SER A 313 3.73 4.60 -33.47
CA SER A 313 5.12 4.16 -33.22
C SER A 313 5.48 2.86 -33.93
N ARG A 314 4.98 2.72 -35.17
CA ARG A 314 5.62 1.91 -36.22
C ARG A 314 6.45 2.86 -37.08
N LYS A 315 7.54 3.39 -36.54
CA LYS A 315 8.61 3.99 -37.33
C LYS A 315 9.96 3.60 -36.78
N GLU A 316 10.82 3.28 -37.73
CA GLU A 316 12.20 2.87 -37.61
C GLU A 316 12.99 3.91 -36.80
N ASP A 317 13.33 3.57 -35.56
CA ASP A 317 14.39 4.26 -34.84
C ASP A 317 15.38 3.20 -34.37
N ARG A 318 16.39 2.98 -35.23
CA ARG A 318 17.64 2.29 -34.88
C ARG A 318 18.37 3.14 -33.85
N ILE A 319 17.93 3.13 -32.60
CA ILE A 319 18.58 3.87 -31.53
C ILE A 319 19.58 2.96 -30.83
N THR A 320 20.82 3.35 -31.06
CA THR A 320 22.09 2.85 -30.56
C THR A 320 22.18 2.86 -29.04
N VAL A 321 22.70 1.78 -28.44
CA VAL A 321 23.29 1.83 -27.10
C VAL A 321 24.52 2.73 -27.17
N ASN A 322 24.44 3.93 -26.59
CA ASN A 322 25.59 4.76 -26.32
C ASN A 322 25.94 4.58 -24.84
N LEU A 323 27.12 4.02 -24.58
CA LEU A 323 27.67 3.85 -23.23
C LEU A 323 27.82 5.23 -22.56
N PRO A 324 27.40 5.39 -21.30
CA PRO A 324 27.16 6.70 -20.69
C PRO A 324 28.43 7.47 -20.26
N SER A 325 29.63 7.03 -20.67
CA SER A 325 30.88 7.56 -20.13
C SER A 325 31.90 8.01 -21.18
N ILE A 326 31.75 7.64 -22.45
CA ILE A 326 32.75 7.98 -23.50
C ILE A 326 32.39 9.27 -24.28
N VAL A 327 31.16 9.79 -24.20
CA VAL A 327 30.80 11.07 -24.84
C VAL A 327 29.81 11.87 -23.98
N LYS A 328 30.30 12.60 -22.97
CA LYS A 328 29.47 13.59 -22.24
C LYS A 328 29.96 15.01 -22.48
N SER A 329 29.74 15.50 -23.70
CA SER A 329 29.44 16.92 -23.90
C SER A 329 28.01 17.03 -24.47
N ASN A 330 27.08 17.44 -23.61
CA ASN A 330 25.71 17.90 -23.93
C ASN A 330 24.63 16.89 -24.35
N SER A 331 24.14 16.04 -23.44
CA SER A 331 22.78 15.48 -23.62
C SER A 331 21.99 15.27 -22.33
N LEU A 332 20.78 15.86 -22.29
CA LEU A 332 19.75 15.80 -21.24
C LEU A 332 19.05 14.41 -21.10
N ILE A 333 19.71 13.30 -21.46
CA ILE A 333 19.10 11.96 -21.63
C ILE A 333 19.61 10.97 -20.56
N HIS A 334 19.62 11.36 -19.28
CA HIS A 334 20.01 10.45 -18.18
C HIS A 334 18.93 10.36 -17.10
N LYS A 335 17.76 9.85 -17.49
CA LYS A 335 16.77 9.27 -16.58
C LYS A 335 16.43 7.80 -16.88
N HIS A 336 16.98 7.23 -17.95
CA HIS A 336 16.78 5.82 -18.32
C HIS A 336 18.13 5.16 -18.57
N SER A 337 18.29 3.93 -18.09
CA SER A 337 19.47 3.10 -18.33
C SER A 337 19.73 2.97 -19.84
N PRO A 338 21.00 3.09 -20.31
CA PRO A 338 21.36 2.91 -21.72
C PRO A 338 21.10 1.48 -22.25
N PHE A 339 20.57 0.58 -21.41
CA PHE A 339 20.38 -0.84 -21.69
C PHE A 339 18.90 -1.30 -21.66
N THR A 340 17.94 -0.38 -21.76
CA THR A 340 16.51 -0.74 -21.93
C THR A 340 16.16 -1.22 -23.35
N PHE A 341 17.17 -1.52 -24.17
CA PHE A 341 17.00 -1.85 -25.58
C PHE A 341 16.93 -3.35 -25.80
N THR A 342 15.83 -3.80 -26.40
CA THR A 342 15.68 -5.13 -26.98
C THR A 342 16.08 -5.07 -28.45
N ASP A 343 17.23 -5.65 -28.80
CA ASP A 343 17.52 -5.90 -30.22
C ASP A 343 16.57 -6.99 -30.72
N LYS A 344 15.55 -6.60 -31.48
CA LYS A 344 14.54 -7.52 -32.05
C LYS A 344 15.15 -8.55 -33.01
N GLU A 345 16.37 -8.32 -33.50
CA GLU A 345 17.10 -9.31 -34.31
C GLU A 345 17.73 -10.41 -33.46
N MET A 346 17.96 -10.18 -32.16
CA MET A 346 18.62 -11.11 -31.26
C MET A 346 17.62 -12.06 -30.57
N ASN A 347 17.07 -13.01 -31.32
CA ASN A 347 16.12 -14.00 -30.78
C ASN A 347 16.77 -15.35 -30.46
N ALA A 348 16.08 -16.13 -29.62
CA ALA A 348 16.39 -17.53 -29.36
C ALA A 348 15.15 -18.36 -29.69
N HIS A 349 15.35 -19.48 -30.38
CA HIS A 349 14.28 -20.36 -30.84
C HIS A 349 14.40 -21.71 -30.17
N MET A 350 13.28 -22.25 -29.69
CA MET A 350 13.24 -23.57 -29.09
C MET A 350 12.79 -24.62 -30.12
N LYS A 351 13.61 -25.65 -30.31
CA LYS A 351 13.36 -26.83 -31.13
C LYS A 351 13.22 -28.05 -30.23
N PHE A 352 12.23 -28.88 -30.49
CA PHE A 352 12.04 -30.14 -29.77
C PHE A 352 12.67 -31.29 -30.53
N ASN A 353 13.54 -32.06 -29.85
CA ASN A 353 14.21 -33.21 -30.44
C ASN A 353 13.29 -34.43 -30.57
N TYR A 354 12.20 -34.49 -29.79
CA TYR A 354 11.17 -35.54 -29.80
C TYR A 354 9.78 -34.93 -29.54
N PRO A 355 8.67 -35.55 -30.00
CA PRO A 355 7.33 -35.10 -29.65
C PRO A 355 7.11 -35.22 -28.14
N LEU A 356 6.71 -34.14 -27.46
CA LEU A 356 6.26 -34.22 -26.06
C LEU A 356 5.04 -35.15 -26.00
N GLU A 357 5.01 -36.05 -25.00
CA GLU A 357 3.89 -36.99 -24.79
C GLU A 357 2.55 -36.25 -24.55
N ASP A 358 2.62 -34.99 -24.09
CA ASP A 358 1.48 -34.19 -23.67
C ASP A 358 1.24 -32.98 -24.61
N LYS A 359 0.35 -33.15 -25.59
CA LYS A 359 0.02 -32.14 -26.63
C LYS A 359 -0.58 -30.82 -26.08
N ALA A 360 -0.90 -30.76 -24.78
CA ALA A 360 -1.52 -29.62 -24.13
C ALA A 360 -0.52 -28.63 -23.49
N SER A 361 0.77 -28.97 -23.47
CA SER A 361 1.81 -28.21 -22.77
C SER A 361 2.82 -27.59 -23.73
N THR A 362 3.09 -26.29 -23.59
CA THR A 362 4.08 -25.57 -24.42
C THR A 362 5.07 -24.83 -23.53
N TYR A 363 6.36 -25.05 -23.77
CA TYR A 363 7.43 -24.23 -23.20
C TYR A 363 7.59 -22.96 -24.02
N GLU A 364 7.81 -21.84 -23.34
CA GLU A 364 8.04 -20.53 -23.94
C GLU A 364 9.35 -19.94 -23.43
N LEU A 365 10.04 -19.21 -24.30
CA LEU A 365 11.23 -18.44 -23.95
C LEU A 365 10.82 -17.00 -23.67
N VAL A 366 11.09 -16.54 -22.45
CA VAL A 366 10.90 -15.15 -22.04
C VAL A 366 12.26 -14.47 -22.03
N HIS A 367 12.49 -13.55 -22.97
CA HIS A 367 13.74 -12.80 -23.07
C HIS A 367 13.83 -11.72 -21.99
N LEU A 368 14.98 -11.64 -21.31
CA LEU A 368 15.21 -10.74 -20.18
C LEU A 368 16.26 -9.67 -20.50
N ILE A 369 17.39 -10.06 -21.09
CA ILE A 369 18.48 -9.14 -21.48
C ILE A 369 18.82 -9.40 -22.95
N GLN A 370 18.83 -8.34 -23.78
CA GLN A 370 19.25 -8.42 -25.18
C GLN A 370 20.17 -7.25 -25.55
N LEU A 371 21.45 -7.33 -25.21
CA LEU A 371 22.42 -6.25 -25.43
C LEU A 371 23.35 -6.55 -26.60
N LYS A 372 23.61 -5.50 -27.40
CA LYS A 372 24.59 -5.52 -28.48
C LYS A 372 25.45 -4.27 -28.44
N LEU A 373 26.76 -4.43 -28.31
CA LEU A 373 27.72 -3.33 -28.36
C LEU A 373 27.83 -2.82 -29.80
N LYS A 374 27.91 -1.49 -29.93
CA LYS A 374 28.43 -0.89 -31.16
C LYS A 374 29.92 -0.63 -30.97
N PRO A 375 30.75 -0.87 -31.99
CA PRO A 375 32.18 -0.61 -31.90
C PRO A 375 32.41 0.89 -31.69
N ILE A 376 32.85 1.27 -30.49
CA ILE A 376 33.35 2.62 -30.20
C ILE A 376 34.86 2.57 -30.43
N ILE A 377 35.36 3.45 -31.31
CA ILE A 377 36.80 3.62 -31.51
C ILE A 377 37.26 4.63 -30.45
N ILE A 378 37.94 4.15 -29.41
CA ILE A 378 38.58 5.03 -28.43
C ILE A 378 39.95 5.41 -29.02
N GLU A 379 40.08 6.65 -29.52
CA GLU A 379 41.37 7.19 -29.97
C GLU A 379 42.26 7.48 -28.75
N ASN A 380 43.03 6.49 -28.32
CA ASN A 380 44.19 6.73 -27.46
C ASN A 380 45.47 6.68 -28.32
N THR A 381 46.42 7.56 -28.03
CA THR A 381 47.56 7.95 -28.88
C THR A 381 48.52 6.84 -29.33
N GLN A 382 48.33 5.58 -28.94
CA GLN A 382 49.22 4.47 -29.34
C GLN A 382 48.52 3.12 -29.64
N SER A 383 47.21 2.96 -29.48
CA SER A 383 46.47 1.74 -29.92
C SER A 383 44.96 1.96 -30.03
N GLN A 384 44.33 1.34 -31.04
CA GLN A 384 42.87 1.29 -31.17
C GLN A 384 42.32 0.22 -30.23
N VAL A 385 41.75 0.61 -29.08
CA VAL A 385 41.06 -0.33 -28.18
C VAL A 385 39.57 -0.31 -28.52
N LEU A 386 39.08 -1.41 -29.11
CA LEU A 386 37.65 -1.64 -29.31
C LEU A 386 37.04 -2.13 -28.00
N GLU A 387 35.95 -1.51 -27.59
CA GLU A 387 35.21 -1.96 -26.42
C GLU A 387 34.51 -3.30 -26.69
N GLU A 388 34.67 -4.25 -25.77
CA GLU A 388 34.06 -5.57 -25.84
C GLU A 388 33.55 -6.01 -24.46
N PHE A 389 32.55 -6.89 -24.46
CA PHE A 389 32.12 -7.60 -23.27
C PHE A 389 33.19 -8.60 -22.83
N LYS A 390 33.57 -8.55 -21.55
CA LYS A 390 34.65 -9.36 -21.00
C LYS A 390 34.15 -10.47 -20.10
N CYS A 391 33.35 -10.13 -19.10
CA CYS A 391 32.95 -11.07 -18.07
C CYS A 391 31.44 -11.16 -17.93
N LEU A 392 31.01 -12.35 -17.52
CA LEU A 392 29.62 -12.69 -17.20
C LEU A 392 29.61 -13.50 -15.91
N LEU A 393 28.73 -13.13 -14.99
CA LEU A 393 28.38 -13.90 -13.79
C LEU A 393 26.86 -14.02 -13.69
N LEU A 394 26.38 -15.19 -13.26
CA LEU A 394 24.98 -15.47 -12.97
C LEU A 394 24.91 -16.09 -11.57
N HIS A 395 24.15 -15.47 -10.66
CA HIS A 395 24.11 -15.84 -9.25
C HIS A 395 22.66 -15.87 -8.73
N PRO A 396 22.12 -17.05 -8.36
CA PRO A 396 20.79 -17.16 -7.77
C PRO A 396 20.77 -16.81 -6.28
N LEU A 397 19.67 -16.19 -5.83
CA LEU A 397 19.42 -15.87 -4.42
C LEU A 397 18.25 -16.69 -3.90
N TYR A 398 18.56 -17.57 -2.95
CA TYR A 398 17.57 -18.39 -2.26
C TYR A 398 17.32 -17.86 -0.87
N CYS A 399 16.05 -17.76 -0.46
CA CYS A 399 15.63 -17.31 0.85
C CYS A 399 14.58 -18.25 1.44
N ASP A 400 14.63 -18.43 2.76
CA ASP A 400 13.63 -19.21 3.50
C ASP A 400 12.32 -18.40 3.64
N ASP A 401 11.25 -18.84 2.99
CA ASP A 401 9.90 -18.27 3.15
C ASP A 401 8.93 -19.34 3.69
N PRO A 402 8.23 -19.10 4.81
CA PRO A 402 7.28 -20.07 5.38
C PRO A 402 6.03 -20.30 4.53
N LYS A 403 5.76 -19.50 3.49
CA LYS A 403 4.56 -19.61 2.65
C LYS A 403 4.72 -20.72 1.61
N LYS A 404 4.32 -21.93 2.00
CA LYS A 404 4.27 -23.12 1.14
C LYS A 404 3.15 -23.04 0.10
N GLY A 405 3.53 -23.26 -1.16
CA GLY A 405 2.65 -23.82 -2.18
C GLY A 405 3.45 -24.87 -2.96
N ASP A 406 3.08 -26.14 -2.84
CA ASP A 406 3.53 -27.19 -3.78
C ASP A 406 2.92 -26.85 -5.14
N SER A 407 3.64 -26.06 -5.94
CA SER A 407 3.29 -25.88 -7.34
C SER A 407 3.72 -27.14 -8.09
N SER A 408 2.72 -27.89 -8.55
CA SER A 408 2.90 -29.08 -9.40
C SER A 408 3.30 -28.66 -10.83
N GLU A 409 4.34 -27.84 -10.96
CA GLU A 409 4.89 -27.47 -12.25
C GLU A 409 5.95 -28.48 -12.72
N SER A 410 6.15 -28.55 -14.03
CA SER A 410 7.08 -29.50 -14.67
C SER A 410 8.50 -29.38 -14.11
N LYS A 411 9.00 -30.46 -13.52
CA LYS A 411 10.29 -30.56 -12.81
C LYS A 411 11.54 -30.58 -13.71
N LEU A 412 11.40 -30.39 -15.02
CA LEU A 412 12.46 -30.76 -15.96
C LEU A 412 13.73 -29.89 -15.84
N LEU A 413 13.57 -28.61 -15.50
CA LEU A 413 14.66 -27.63 -15.40
C LEU A 413 14.87 -27.07 -13.98
N LYS A 414 13.87 -27.25 -13.11
CA LYS A 414 13.79 -26.63 -11.79
C LYS A 414 14.28 -27.62 -10.73
N SER A 415 15.12 -27.14 -9.80
CA SER A 415 15.57 -27.91 -8.65
C SER A 415 14.42 -28.17 -7.66
N GLY A 416 14.62 -29.14 -6.76
CA GLY A 416 13.69 -29.38 -5.64
C GLY A 416 13.60 -28.20 -4.65
N TYR A 417 14.49 -27.21 -4.77
CA TYR A 417 14.54 -26.01 -3.93
C TYR A 417 14.02 -24.77 -4.63
N ARG A 418 13.32 -24.92 -5.77
CA ARG A 418 12.75 -23.80 -6.52
C ARG A 418 11.89 -22.87 -5.68
N SER A 419 11.15 -23.40 -4.70
CA SER A 419 10.33 -22.59 -3.78
C SER A 419 11.13 -21.57 -2.97
N TYR A 420 12.42 -21.81 -2.78
CA TYR A 420 13.33 -20.91 -2.07
C TYR A 420 13.94 -19.85 -3.00
N LEU A 421 13.91 -20.03 -4.33
CA LEU A 421 14.48 -19.05 -5.25
C LEU A 421 13.60 -17.80 -5.28
N LYS A 422 14.18 -16.65 -4.96
CA LYS A 422 13.49 -15.36 -4.99
C LYS A 422 13.96 -14.50 -6.15
N ASP A 423 15.26 -14.31 -6.26
CA ASP A 423 15.86 -13.42 -7.25
C ASP A 423 17.03 -14.10 -7.99
N VAL A 424 17.29 -13.66 -9.23
CA VAL A 424 18.46 -14.06 -10.01
C VAL A 424 19.25 -12.84 -10.41
N VAL A 425 20.53 -12.82 -10.03
CA VAL A 425 21.46 -11.72 -10.30
C VAL A 425 22.33 -12.06 -11.50
N CYS A 426 22.47 -11.10 -12.42
CA CYS A 426 23.34 -11.20 -13.59
C CYS A 426 24.29 -10.00 -13.62
N VAL A 427 25.60 -10.26 -13.65
CA VAL A 427 26.63 -9.21 -13.79
C VAL A 427 27.28 -9.34 -15.16
N VAL A 428 27.30 -8.25 -15.90
CA VAL A 428 27.93 -8.15 -17.22
C VAL A 428 28.94 -7.01 -17.19
N THR A 429 30.15 -7.25 -17.68
CA THR A 429 31.18 -6.20 -17.75
C THR A 429 31.64 -5.93 -19.16
N THR A 430 31.85 -4.65 -19.46
CA THR A 430 32.73 -4.22 -20.55
C THR A 430 34.16 -4.11 -20.03
N LEU A 431 35.06 -3.52 -20.81
CA LEU A 431 36.41 -3.20 -20.36
C LEU A 431 36.42 -2.19 -19.21
N GLN A 432 35.52 -1.21 -19.21
CA GLN A 432 35.58 -0.06 -18.29
C GLN A 432 34.50 -0.04 -17.22
N GLU A 433 33.36 -0.69 -17.46
CA GLU A 433 32.21 -0.66 -16.56
C GLU A 433 31.61 -2.05 -16.33
N GLY A 434 31.04 -2.25 -15.15
CA GLY A 434 30.25 -3.42 -14.78
C GLY A 434 28.78 -3.05 -14.54
N TYR A 435 27.87 -3.89 -15.00
CA TYR A 435 26.42 -3.69 -14.89
C TYR A 435 25.80 -4.85 -14.12
N LEU A 436 25.08 -4.53 -13.04
CA LEU A 436 24.38 -5.49 -12.19
C LEU A 436 22.88 -5.45 -12.47
N PHE A 437 22.36 -6.57 -12.97
CA PHE A 437 20.94 -6.81 -13.19
C PHE A 437 20.40 -7.79 -12.14
N GLN A 438 19.18 -7.59 -11.68
CA GLN A 438 18.50 -8.52 -10.76
C GLN A 438 17.04 -8.70 -11.18
N PHE A 439 16.64 -9.96 -11.29
CA PHE A 439 15.31 -10.34 -11.75
C PHE A 439 14.58 -11.06 -10.63
N CYS A 440 13.40 -10.54 -10.27
CA CYS A 440 12.51 -11.20 -9.34
C CYS A 440 11.82 -12.39 -10.03
N ASP A 441 11.82 -13.56 -9.39
CA ASP A 441 11.31 -14.79 -9.98
C ASP A 441 9.77 -14.80 -10.07
N SER A 442 9.09 -14.08 -9.16
CA SER A 442 7.63 -13.94 -9.15
C SER A 442 7.11 -12.94 -10.18
N GLU A 443 7.94 -11.99 -10.63
CA GLU A 443 7.55 -10.99 -11.61
C GLU A 443 7.64 -11.57 -13.04
N LEU A 444 6.52 -11.51 -13.76
CA LEU A 444 6.44 -11.87 -15.18
C LEU A 444 6.68 -10.67 -16.10
N ASP A 445 6.73 -9.45 -15.55
CA ASP A 445 6.84 -8.22 -16.31
C ASP A 445 8.26 -8.02 -16.84
N THR A 446 8.41 -8.11 -18.15
CA THR A 446 9.67 -7.88 -18.88
C THR A 446 9.96 -6.40 -19.14
N ASN A 447 9.09 -5.49 -18.70
CA ASN A 447 9.12 -4.07 -19.05
C ASN A 447 9.77 -3.17 -17.96
N SER A 448 10.19 -3.74 -16.83
CA SER A 448 10.89 -3.02 -15.77
C SER A 448 12.39 -2.87 -16.09
N ASP A 449 12.97 -1.72 -15.72
CA ASP A 449 14.43 -1.54 -15.74
C ASP A 449 15.04 -2.35 -14.60
N ASN A 450 15.59 -3.52 -14.95
CA ASN A 450 16.15 -4.47 -14.00
C ASN A 450 17.64 -4.22 -13.68
N CYS A 451 18.24 -3.16 -14.26
CA CYS A 451 19.61 -2.75 -13.97
C CYS A 451 19.65 -1.93 -12.66
N ILE A 452 20.23 -2.49 -11.60
CA ILE A 452 20.26 -1.84 -10.29
C ILE A 452 21.42 -0.85 -10.18
N SER A 453 22.63 -1.26 -10.60
CA SER A 453 23.83 -0.48 -10.31
C SER A 453 24.92 -0.66 -11.37
N VAL A 454 25.74 0.38 -11.53
CA VAL A 454 26.87 0.43 -12.46
C VAL A 454 28.16 0.62 -11.68
N TYR A 455 29.17 -0.21 -11.95
CA TYR A 455 30.48 -0.22 -11.31
C TYR A 455 31.52 0.35 -12.28
N PRO A 456 31.99 1.59 -12.08
CA PRO A 456 33.08 2.13 -12.87
C PRO A 456 34.41 1.58 -12.33
N PHE A 457 35.19 0.95 -13.20
CA PHE A 457 36.50 0.38 -12.83
C PHE A 457 37.61 1.42 -13.00
N MET A 458 38.70 1.30 -12.21
CA MET A 458 39.83 2.24 -12.34
C MET A 458 40.71 1.98 -13.58
N GLY A 459 40.54 0.83 -14.22
CA GLY A 459 41.21 0.47 -15.48
C GLY A 459 40.52 -0.70 -16.18
N PRO A 460 41.03 -1.12 -17.34
CA PRO A 460 40.51 -2.26 -18.09
C PRO A 460 40.40 -3.53 -17.24
N VAL A 461 39.21 -4.14 -17.21
CA VAL A 461 38.95 -5.38 -16.46
C VAL A 461 39.38 -6.63 -17.23
N TYR A 462 40.06 -7.51 -16.52
CA TYR A 462 40.40 -8.87 -16.95
C TYR A 462 39.39 -9.90 -16.49
N ASN A 463 39.00 -9.84 -15.21
CA ASN A 463 38.12 -10.83 -14.59
C ASN A 463 37.33 -10.23 -13.43
N ILE A 464 36.18 -10.80 -13.10
CA ILE A 464 35.37 -10.43 -11.93
C ILE A 464 34.93 -11.66 -11.14
N ALA A 465 34.75 -11.47 -9.84
CA ALA A 465 34.23 -12.46 -8.92
C ALA A 465 33.21 -11.81 -7.99
N LEU A 466 32.04 -12.45 -7.82
CA LEU A 466 31.00 -12.00 -6.91
C LEU A 466 31.06 -12.83 -5.64
N GLU A 467 31.53 -12.22 -4.56
CA GLU A 467 31.59 -12.81 -3.22
C GLU A 467 30.32 -12.42 -2.46
N GLY A 468 29.17 -13.03 -2.75
CA GLY A 468 27.89 -12.86 -2.01
C GLY A 468 27.39 -11.41 -1.82
N HIS A 469 28.08 -10.64 -0.97
CA HIS A 469 27.88 -9.25 -0.58
C HIS A 469 28.95 -8.27 -1.09
N LEU A 470 29.97 -8.71 -1.84
CA LEU A 470 31.03 -7.88 -2.45
C LEU A 470 31.31 -8.28 -3.90
N LEU A 471 31.78 -7.32 -4.71
CA LEU A 471 32.23 -7.55 -6.08
C LEU A 471 33.73 -7.27 -6.18
N HIS A 472 34.51 -8.28 -6.52
CA HIS A 472 35.93 -8.14 -6.83
C HIS A 472 36.13 -8.00 -8.34
N ALA A 473 36.86 -6.99 -8.75
CA ALA A 473 37.25 -6.76 -10.13
C ALA A 473 38.78 -6.73 -10.24
N LEU A 474 39.32 -7.60 -11.08
CA LEU A 474 40.73 -7.62 -11.43
C LEU A 474 40.93 -6.71 -12.65
N THR A 475 41.55 -5.56 -12.43
CA THR A 475 41.88 -4.58 -13.47
C THR A 475 43.37 -4.55 -13.77
N GLU A 476 43.75 -3.83 -14.82
CA GLU A 476 45.15 -3.45 -15.06
C GLU A 476 45.83 -2.79 -13.86
N THR A 477 45.07 -2.10 -13.01
CA THR A 477 45.62 -1.39 -11.84
C THR A 477 45.72 -2.27 -10.59
N GLY A 478 45.08 -3.45 -10.59
CA GLY A 478 45.09 -4.39 -9.46
C GLY A 478 43.72 -4.99 -9.17
N LEU A 479 43.58 -5.57 -7.99
CA LEU A 479 42.34 -6.11 -7.46
C LEU A 479 41.56 -5.01 -6.73
N GLU A 480 40.39 -4.66 -7.25
CA GLU A 480 39.44 -3.69 -6.70
C GLU A 480 38.25 -4.43 -6.06
N THR A 481 37.82 -4.02 -4.87
CA THR A 481 36.68 -4.62 -4.15
C THR A 481 35.59 -3.57 -3.91
N TYR A 482 34.40 -3.81 -4.43
CA TYR A 482 33.25 -2.90 -4.36
C TYR A 482 32.11 -3.49 -3.50
N THR A 483 31.36 -2.62 -2.82
CA THR A 483 30.09 -3.00 -2.20
C THR A 483 29.00 -3.21 -3.26
N VAL A 484 28.04 -4.11 -3.03
CA VAL A 484 26.99 -4.41 -4.03
C VAL A 484 25.58 -4.05 -3.57
N ARG A 485 24.71 -3.74 -4.54
CA ARG A 485 23.30 -3.34 -4.29
C ARG A 485 22.31 -4.51 -4.25
N ILE A 486 22.80 -5.75 -4.31
CA ILE A 486 21.99 -6.98 -4.35
C ILE A 486 21.01 -7.05 -3.17
N GLY A 487 21.52 -6.82 -1.94
CA GLY A 487 20.69 -6.88 -0.74
C GLY A 487 19.60 -5.81 -0.68
N HIS A 488 19.84 -4.63 -1.28
CA HIS A 488 18.87 -3.54 -1.23
C HIS A 488 17.62 -3.88 -2.05
N LYS A 489 17.81 -4.42 -3.26
CA LYS A 489 16.69 -4.87 -4.10
C LYS A 489 15.99 -6.09 -3.52
N LEU A 490 16.75 -7.03 -2.96
CA LEU A 490 16.17 -8.23 -2.34
C LEU A 490 15.27 -7.86 -1.15
N CYS A 491 15.71 -6.98 -0.25
CA CYS A 491 14.88 -6.53 0.88
C CYS A 491 13.64 -5.76 0.41
N GLN A 492 13.74 -4.95 -0.66
CA GLN A 492 12.59 -4.29 -1.27
C GLN A 492 11.55 -5.30 -1.80
N ASN A 493 11.99 -6.43 -2.34
CA ASN A 493 11.10 -7.46 -2.87
C ASN A 493 10.48 -8.33 -1.76
N LEU A 494 11.21 -8.55 -0.66
CA LEU A 494 10.80 -9.43 0.44
C LEU A 494 9.91 -8.74 1.49
N GLU A 495 10.11 -7.44 1.72
CA GLU A 495 9.52 -6.75 2.85
C GLU A 495 8.82 -5.45 2.44
N GLU A 496 7.61 -5.23 2.96
CA GLU A 496 6.89 -3.97 2.79
C GLU A 496 7.51 -2.90 3.70
N ALA A 497 7.99 -1.81 3.11
CA ALA A 497 8.61 -0.71 3.83
C ALA A 497 7.54 0.24 4.39
N ASP A 498 7.07 -0.05 5.60
CA ASP A 498 6.06 0.77 6.27
C ASP A 498 6.61 2.09 6.83
N GLN A 499 7.92 2.33 6.75
CA GLN A 499 8.67 3.45 7.37
C GLN A 499 8.50 3.57 8.90
N VAL A 500 7.66 2.74 9.51
CA VAL A 500 7.34 2.74 10.94
C VAL A 500 7.94 1.53 11.65
N SER A 501 7.81 0.32 11.08
CA SER A 501 8.36 -0.91 11.68
C SER A 501 9.58 -1.45 10.94
N ASN A 502 9.65 -1.22 9.63
CA ASN A 502 10.70 -1.75 8.80
C ASN A 502 11.16 -0.70 7.77
N VAL A 503 12.48 -0.59 7.62
CA VAL A 503 13.18 0.32 6.72
C VAL A 503 14.43 -0.39 6.21
N TYR A 504 14.81 -0.07 4.98
CA TYR A 504 16.12 -0.38 4.42
C TYR A 504 16.75 0.89 3.81
N PRO A 505 18.09 0.97 3.73
CA PRO A 505 18.79 2.06 3.06
C PRO A 505 18.36 2.21 1.59
N PRO A 506 18.37 3.43 1.03
CA PRO A 506 17.96 3.67 -0.35
C PRO A 506 18.97 3.12 -1.37
N ILE A 507 18.45 2.52 -2.45
CA ILE A 507 19.24 1.89 -3.53
C ILE A 507 20.10 2.92 -4.29
N GLU A 508 19.66 4.18 -4.37
CA GLU A 508 20.30 5.24 -5.15
C GLU A 508 21.63 5.74 -4.56
N GLN A 509 22.04 5.25 -3.39
CA GLN A 509 23.32 5.63 -2.79
C GLN A 509 24.52 5.15 -3.63
N LEU A 510 25.53 6.01 -3.74
CA LEU A 510 26.75 5.76 -4.48
C LEU A 510 27.45 4.49 -3.99
N ILE A 511 28.02 3.71 -4.92
CA ILE A 511 28.79 2.51 -4.57
C ILE A 511 30.10 2.91 -3.87
N CYS A 512 30.61 2.05 -2.98
CA CYS A 512 31.89 2.24 -2.31
C CYS A 512 32.95 1.26 -2.84
N LEU A 513 34.12 1.79 -3.19
CA LEU A 513 35.35 1.00 -3.40
C LEU A 513 36.01 0.84 -2.05
N ILE A 514 35.95 -0.37 -1.49
CA ILE A 514 36.39 -0.66 -0.12
C ILE A 514 37.79 -1.25 -0.01
N GLY A 515 38.33 -1.76 -1.12
CA GLY A 515 39.66 -2.35 -1.18
C GLY A 515 40.31 -2.16 -2.55
N HIS A 516 41.61 -1.91 -2.56
CA HIS A 516 42.42 -1.86 -3.76
C HIS A 516 43.82 -2.41 -3.45
N ARG A 517 44.21 -3.50 -4.11
CA ARG A 517 45.51 -4.16 -3.89
C ARG A 517 46.12 -4.65 -5.19
N GLN A 518 47.40 -4.36 -5.40
CA GLN A 518 48.11 -4.74 -6.63
C GLN A 518 48.59 -6.19 -6.59
N PHE A 519 48.35 -6.92 -7.68
CA PHE A 519 48.90 -8.25 -7.94
C PHE A 519 49.46 -8.27 -9.36
N LEU A 520 50.65 -8.84 -9.54
CA LEU A 520 51.33 -8.84 -10.83
C LEU A 520 51.02 -10.12 -11.61
N GLY A 521 50.78 -9.97 -12.92
CA GLY A 521 50.67 -11.11 -13.84
C GLY A 521 49.49 -12.05 -13.59
N VAL A 522 48.45 -11.63 -12.87
CA VAL A 522 47.27 -12.46 -12.61
C VAL A 522 46.47 -12.65 -13.88
N GLU A 523 46.29 -13.90 -14.30
CA GLU A 523 45.52 -14.26 -15.49
C GLU A 523 44.13 -14.82 -15.14
N GLN A 524 44.00 -15.50 -14.00
CA GLN A 524 42.74 -16.11 -13.59
C GLN A 524 42.42 -15.80 -12.12
N MET A 525 41.14 -15.53 -11.87
CA MET A 525 40.57 -15.30 -10.54
C MET A 525 39.42 -16.28 -10.32
N LEU A 526 39.41 -16.93 -9.16
CA LEU A 526 38.42 -17.91 -8.74
C LEU A 526 37.95 -17.57 -7.33
N VAL A 527 36.66 -17.77 -7.05
CA VAL A 527 36.07 -17.50 -5.73
C VAL A 527 35.43 -18.77 -5.18
N THR A 528 35.64 -19.00 -3.90
CA THR A 528 34.97 -20.01 -3.07
C THR A 528 34.25 -19.31 -1.92
N ASP A 529 33.54 -20.05 -1.08
CA ASP A 529 32.85 -19.47 0.09
C ASP A 529 33.79 -18.78 1.09
N ASN A 530 35.06 -19.20 1.15
CA ASN A 530 36.03 -18.75 2.17
C ASN A 530 37.34 -18.20 1.59
N TYR A 531 37.60 -18.38 0.29
CA TYR A 531 38.86 -18.00 -0.34
C TYR A 531 38.66 -17.36 -1.71
N LEU A 532 39.45 -16.33 -1.99
CA LEU A 532 39.67 -15.78 -3.32
C LEU A 532 41.04 -16.24 -3.82
N VAL A 533 41.06 -16.96 -4.94
CA VAL A 533 42.27 -17.57 -5.50
C VAL A 533 42.69 -16.83 -6.76
N LEU A 534 43.94 -16.35 -6.80
CA LEU A 534 44.54 -15.69 -7.96
C LEU A 534 45.66 -16.55 -8.51
N LEU A 535 45.62 -16.80 -9.82
CA LEU A 535 46.63 -17.54 -10.55
C LEU A 535 47.41 -16.56 -11.43
N ALA A 536 48.69 -16.40 -11.13
CA ALA A 536 49.57 -15.47 -11.80
C ALA A 536 50.67 -16.17 -12.60
N ASN A 537 50.90 -15.69 -13.81
CA ASN A 537 51.94 -16.17 -14.68
C ASN A 537 53.16 -15.23 -14.61
N ALA A 538 54.33 -15.80 -14.29
CA ALA A 538 55.56 -15.04 -14.14
C ALA A 538 56.11 -14.47 -15.47
N GLU A 539 55.83 -15.14 -16.59
CA GLU A 539 56.36 -14.77 -17.92
C GLU A 539 55.76 -13.46 -18.48
N ASN A 540 54.58 -13.06 -18.00
CA ASN A 540 53.89 -11.83 -18.39
C ASN A 540 54.18 -10.64 -17.46
N SER A 541 55.15 -10.76 -16.54
CA SER A 541 55.55 -9.66 -15.66
C SER A 541 56.44 -8.63 -16.41
N PRO A 542 56.19 -7.31 -16.27
CA PRO A 542 56.98 -6.27 -16.94
C PRO A 542 58.43 -6.14 -16.42
N THR A 543 58.83 -6.95 -15.43
CA THR A 543 60.12 -6.91 -14.74
C THR A 543 61.16 -7.91 -15.24
N HIS A 544 60.90 -8.69 -16.29
CA HIS A 544 61.97 -9.49 -16.91
C HIS A 544 62.91 -8.63 -17.77
N SER A 545 63.91 -8.05 -17.10
CA SER A 545 65.16 -7.69 -17.75
C SER A 545 65.80 -8.94 -18.36
N ILE A 546 66.31 -8.79 -19.57
CA ILE A 546 66.81 -9.74 -20.58
C ILE A 546 68.00 -10.65 -20.13
N THR A 547 68.12 -11.03 -18.86
CA THR A 547 69.29 -11.75 -18.36
C THR A 547 68.96 -12.92 -17.44
N SER A 548 68.42 -14.00 -18.01
CA SER A 548 68.69 -15.37 -17.54
C SER A 548 68.19 -16.41 -18.54
N ASN A 549 69.05 -16.80 -19.48
CA ASN A 549 68.92 -18.07 -20.18
C ASN A 549 69.20 -19.20 -19.18
N SER A 550 68.17 -19.67 -18.48
CA SER A 550 68.19 -20.96 -17.78
C SER A 550 67.22 -21.92 -18.47
N SER A 551 67.80 -22.94 -19.08
CA SER A 551 67.18 -23.98 -19.90
C SER A 551 66.39 -25.02 -19.07
N SER A 552 65.37 -24.59 -18.33
CA SER A 552 64.39 -25.49 -17.70
C SER A 552 62.99 -25.12 -18.17
N ASN A 553 62.41 -25.95 -19.03
CA ASN A 553 61.09 -25.81 -19.68
C ASN A 553 59.88 -25.92 -18.72
N THR A 554 59.93 -25.36 -17.52
CA THR A 554 58.79 -25.34 -16.59
C THR A 554 58.36 -23.90 -16.34
N SER A 555 57.35 -23.45 -17.07
CA SER A 555 56.66 -22.17 -16.82
C SER A 555 55.91 -22.27 -15.49
N ALA A 556 56.56 -21.86 -14.42
CA ALA A 556 56.00 -21.93 -13.07
C ALA A 556 54.99 -20.79 -12.84
N TRP A 557 53.80 -21.14 -12.34
CA TRP A 557 52.74 -20.17 -12.00
C TRP A 557 52.76 -19.89 -10.49
N THR A 558 52.38 -18.68 -10.09
CA THR A 558 52.20 -18.31 -8.69
C THR A 558 50.73 -18.38 -8.32
N LEU A 559 50.41 -19.18 -7.31
CA LEU A 559 49.11 -19.31 -6.69
C LEU A 559 49.04 -18.39 -5.47
N TYR A 560 48.11 -17.43 -5.46
CA TYR A 560 47.73 -16.67 -4.28
C TYR A 560 46.41 -17.20 -3.75
N SER A 561 46.42 -17.73 -2.53
CA SER A 561 45.19 -18.07 -1.79
C SER A 561 44.93 -17.00 -0.75
N LEU A 562 43.86 -16.22 -0.94
CA LEU A 562 43.46 -15.12 -0.08
C LEU A 562 42.24 -15.54 0.73
N GLU A 563 42.36 -15.60 2.06
CA GLU A 563 41.25 -15.95 2.94
C GLU A 563 40.29 -14.76 3.07
N LEU A 564 39.03 -15.01 2.78
CA LEU A 564 37.96 -14.02 2.80
C LEU A 564 37.48 -13.75 4.23
N PRO A 565 37.21 -12.49 4.57
CA PRO A 565 36.72 -12.11 5.88
C PRO A 565 35.25 -12.51 6.07
N SER A 566 34.88 -12.86 7.30
CA SER A 566 33.47 -13.10 7.62
C SER A 566 32.63 -11.80 7.54
N PRO A 567 31.30 -11.87 7.28
CA PRO A 567 30.45 -10.68 7.25
C PRO A 567 30.49 -9.85 8.55
N LYS A 568 30.69 -10.50 9.69
CA LYS A 568 30.88 -9.85 11.00
C LYS A 568 32.17 -9.04 11.04
N MET A 569 33.27 -9.60 10.52
CA MET A 569 34.56 -8.91 10.44
C MET A 569 34.51 -7.72 9.49
N MET A 570 33.84 -7.87 8.35
CA MET A 570 33.58 -6.76 7.42
C MET A 570 32.77 -5.64 8.09
N PHE A 571 31.72 -5.99 8.84
CA PHE A 571 30.98 -5.01 9.63
C PHE A 571 31.88 -4.30 10.65
N THR A 572 32.74 -5.01 11.39
CA THR A 572 33.61 -4.38 12.38
C THR A 572 34.61 -3.42 11.74
N ASP A 573 35.22 -3.79 10.62
CA ASP A 573 36.21 -2.96 9.93
C ASP A 573 35.58 -1.69 9.37
N ILE A 574 34.41 -1.82 8.71
CA ILE A 574 33.64 -0.67 8.21
C ILE A 574 33.16 0.20 9.38
N ALA A 575 32.71 -0.39 10.49
CA ALA A 575 32.22 0.36 11.65
C ALA A 575 33.35 1.16 12.34
N ILE A 576 34.56 0.60 12.45
CA ILE A 576 35.73 1.32 12.98
C ILE A 576 36.04 2.53 12.13
N ALA A 577 36.11 2.36 10.81
CA ALA A 577 36.35 3.46 9.87
C ALA A 577 35.22 4.50 9.91
N ALA A 578 33.96 4.06 9.93
CA ALA A 578 32.80 4.94 10.05
C ALA A 578 32.86 5.78 11.33
N ASN A 579 33.18 5.18 12.47
CA ASN A 579 33.21 5.86 13.77
C ASN A 579 34.18 7.04 13.82
N THR A 580 35.27 7.04 13.04
CA THR A 580 36.17 8.22 12.93
C THR A 580 35.45 9.45 12.37
N HIS A 581 34.40 9.25 11.58
CA HIS A 581 33.59 10.28 10.95
C HIS A 581 32.26 10.55 11.68
N ARG A 582 32.00 9.90 12.82
CA ARG A 582 30.71 9.94 13.54
C ARG A 582 30.23 11.36 13.81
N PHE A 583 31.11 12.24 14.28
CA PHE A 583 30.78 13.64 14.60
C PHE A 583 31.27 14.64 13.54
N SER A 584 32.35 14.32 12.82
CA SER A 584 32.95 15.22 11.83
C SER A 584 32.25 15.19 10.47
N ALA A 585 31.75 14.03 10.03
CA ALA A 585 31.14 13.84 8.71
C ALA A 585 29.98 12.83 8.80
N SER A 586 28.89 13.27 9.41
CA SER A 586 27.65 12.53 9.64
C SER A 586 27.13 11.77 8.40
N GLN A 587 27.14 12.38 7.20
CA GLN A 587 26.69 11.71 5.97
C GLN A 587 27.59 10.54 5.54
N THR A 588 28.91 10.63 5.79
CA THR A 588 29.85 9.54 5.49
C THR A 588 29.67 8.40 6.48
N TYR A 589 29.47 8.71 7.76
CA TYR A 589 29.12 7.72 8.78
C TYR A 589 27.86 6.94 8.39
N CYS A 590 26.78 7.65 8.05
CA CYS A 590 25.50 7.04 7.69
C CYS A 590 25.63 6.12 6.49
N HIS A 591 26.35 6.56 5.45
CA HIS A 591 26.53 5.78 4.23
C HIS A 591 27.32 4.48 4.51
N LEU A 592 28.49 4.58 5.15
CA LEU A 592 29.30 3.40 5.49
C LEU A 592 28.54 2.41 6.39
N MET A 593 27.82 2.93 7.39
CA MET A 593 27.04 2.09 8.28
C MET A 593 25.84 1.45 7.56
N SER A 594 25.26 2.13 6.57
CA SER A 594 24.21 1.57 5.71
C SER A 594 24.74 0.42 4.84
N GLU A 595 25.93 0.56 4.24
CA GLU A 595 26.59 -0.52 3.49
C GLU A 595 26.84 -1.74 4.39
N ALA A 596 27.42 -1.51 5.57
CA ALA A 596 27.74 -2.57 6.52
C ALA A 596 26.48 -3.26 7.06
N HIS A 597 25.42 -2.49 7.34
CA HIS A 597 24.10 -3.02 7.72
C HIS A 597 23.53 -3.94 6.63
N MET A 598 23.63 -3.55 5.36
CA MET A 598 23.10 -4.34 4.25
C MET A 598 23.91 -5.62 3.98
N ILE A 599 25.22 -5.61 4.22
CA ILE A 599 26.06 -6.83 4.19
C ILE A 599 25.54 -7.87 5.20
N LEU A 600 25.31 -7.43 6.45
CA LEU A 600 24.79 -8.31 7.51
C LEU A 600 23.38 -8.79 7.20
N ARG A 601 22.49 -7.88 6.76
CA ARG A 601 21.10 -8.19 6.43
C ARG A 601 20.99 -9.20 5.29
N LEU A 602 21.73 -9.00 4.21
CA LEU A 602 21.78 -9.94 3.08
C LEU A 602 22.23 -11.33 3.54
N SER A 603 23.26 -11.39 4.39
CA SER A 603 23.79 -12.65 4.93
C SER A 603 22.80 -13.39 5.85
N LEU A 604 21.85 -12.68 6.46
CA LEU A 604 20.78 -13.29 7.28
C LEU A 604 19.64 -13.88 6.44
N HIS A 605 19.34 -13.29 5.27
CA HIS A 605 18.24 -13.73 4.40
C HIS A 605 18.64 -14.80 3.39
N VAL A 606 19.89 -14.78 2.91
CA VAL A 606 20.34 -15.71 1.85
C VAL A 606 20.77 -17.05 2.44
N THR A 607 20.21 -18.12 1.88
CA THR A 607 20.51 -19.50 2.28
C THR A 607 21.87 -19.96 1.73
N LYS A 608 22.70 -20.58 2.58
CA LYS A 608 23.95 -21.24 2.16
C LYS A 608 23.72 -22.72 1.88
N TRP A 609 24.63 -23.33 1.13
CA TRP A 609 24.51 -24.71 0.67
C TRP A 609 25.64 -25.57 1.21
N LEU A 610 25.31 -26.76 1.73
CA LEU A 610 26.29 -27.75 2.14
C LEU A 610 26.09 -29.04 1.35
N ILE A 611 27.20 -29.71 1.03
CA ILE A 611 27.17 -31.04 0.43
C ILE A 611 26.91 -32.06 1.54
N GLN A 612 25.78 -32.76 1.46
CA GLN A 612 25.50 -33.90 2.33
C GLN A 612 26.15 -35.16 1.75
N GLU A 613 27.02 -35.77 2.55
CA GLU A 613 27.71 -37.02 2.20
C GLU A 613 26.79 -38.24 2.30
N GLY A 614 26.83 -39.08 1.28
CA GLY A 614 26.11 -40.35 1.15
C GLY A 614 26.61 -41.10 -0.08
N ASN A 615 25.97 -42.22 -0.47
CA ASN A 615 26.35 -42.94 -1.70
C ASN A 615 26.30 -42.06 -2.96
N VAL A 616 25.47 -41.02 -2.95
CA VAL A 616 25.44 -39.95 -3.93
C VAL A 616 25.38 -38.64 -3.16
N CYS A 617 26.36 -37.75 -3.37
CA CYS A 617 26.38 -36.43 -2.76
C CYS A 617 25.14 -35.63 -3.20
N SER A 618 24.43 -35.04 -2.25
CA SER A 618 23.26 -34.19 -2.52
C SER A 618 23.39 -32.87 -1.78
N LEU A 619 22.78 -31.82 -2.32
CA LEU A 619 22.85 -30.49 -1.73
C LEU A 619 21.76 -30.30 -0.67
N VAL A 620 22.08 -29.68 0.47
CA VAL A 620 21.10 -29.33 1.51
C VAL A 620 21.27 -27.86 1.90
N PRO A 621 20.16 -27.10 2.06
CA PRO A 621 20.22 -25.74 2.57
C PRO A 621 20.60 -25.74 4.05
N VAL A 622 21.56 -24.88 4.43
CA VAL A 622 22.03 -24.73 5.81
C VAL A 622 21.85 -23.28 6.25
N LYS A 623 21.33 -23.09 7.47
CA LYS A 623 21.26 -21.77 8.12
C LYS A 623 22.62 -21.43 8.71
N TYR A 624 23.09 -20.22 8.42
CA TYR A 624 24.33 -19.68 8.99
C TYR A 624 24.25 -19.64 10.52
N ASN A 625 25.41 -19.65 11.22
CA ASN A 625 25.44 -19.50 12.68
C ASN A 625 24.76 -18.18 13.08
N THR A 626 23.52 -18.28 13.54
CA THR A 626 22.57 -17.14 13.57
C THR A 626 22.85 -16.17 14.71
N GLU A 627 23.41 -16.63 15.83
CA GLU A 627 23.53 -15.81 17.04
C GLU A 627 24.54 -14.68 16.87
N ASP A 628 25.80 -15.01 16.55
CA ASP A 628 26.87 -14.03 16.34
C ASP A 628 26.55 -12.99 15.24
N LEU A 629 25.91 -13.44 14.17
CA LEU A 629 25.53 -12.57 13.05
C LEU A 629 24.31 -11.71 13.40
N SER A 630 23.34 -12.26 14.13
CA SER A 630 22.18 -11.53 14.65
C SER A 630 22.61 -10.44 15.62
N ASP A 631 23.57 -10.71 16.50
CA ASP A 631 24.09 -9.72 17.45
C ASP A 631 24.80 -8.56 16.73
N ALA A 632 25.59 -8.88 15.70
CA ALA A 632 26.21 -7.87 14.83
C ALA A 632 25.14 -7.04 14.09
N TYR A 633 24.08 -7.69 13.58
CA TYR A 633 22.98 -7.01 12.91
C TYR A 633 22.21 -6.09 13.86
N GLN A 634 21.84 -6.56 15.06
CA GLN A 634 21.22 -5.72 16.09
C GLN A 634 22.10 -4.53 16.45
N THR A 635 23.43 -4.74 16.56
CA THR A 635 24.39 -3.66 16.81
C THR A 635 24.38 -2.64 15.67
N SER A 636 24.35 -3.08 14.41
CA SER A 636 24.25 -2.19 13.24
C SER A 636 22.99 -1.34 13.26
N CYS A 637 21.84 -1.94 13.60
CA CYS A 637 20.55 -1.26 13.75
C CYS A 637 20.60 -0.21 14.86
N CYS A 638 21.21 -0.54 16.00
CA CYS A 638 21.39 0.39 17.11
C CYS A 638 22.24 1.60 16.71
N LEU A 639 23.36 1.38 16.00
CA LEU A 639 24.26 2.44 15.56
C LEU A 639 23.61 3.39 14.54
N LEU A 640 22.81 2.85 13.61
CA LEU A 640 21.99 3.66 12.70
C LEU A 640 20.90 4.42 13.45
N GLY A 641 20.21 3.79 14.40
CA GLY A 641 19.23 4.44 15.27
C GLY A 641 19.83 5.63 16.03
N ASP A 642 20.99 5.43 16.64
CA ASP A 642 21.75 6.46 17.38
C ASP A 642 22.11 7.65 16.48
N HIS A 643 22.50 7.38 15.24
CA HIS A 643 22.81 8.41 14.26
C HIS A 643 21.57 9.26 13.89
N PHE A 644 20.43 8.61 13.64
CA PHE A 644 19.19 9.32 13.30
C PHE A 644 18.60 10.09 14.49
N ILE A 645 18.92 9.74 15.74
CA ILE A 645 18.57 10.59 16.89
C ILE A 645 19.22 11.97 16.77
N MET A 646 20.50 12.02 16.37
CA MET A 646 21.29 13.26 16.27
C MET A 646 20.97 14.07 15.00
N ASN A 647 20.40 13.45 13.97
CA ASN A 647 20.24 14.05 12.66
C ASN A 647 18.92 14.84 12.53
N GLU A 648 19.00 16.14 12.26
CA GLU A 648 17.82 17.03 12.16
C GLU A 648 16.91 16.78 10.95
N ARG A 649 17.44 16.22 9.85
CA ARG A 649 16.67 16.11 8.58
C ARG A 649 15.90 14.80 8.47
N CYS A 650 16.48 13.71 8.97
CA CYS A 650 15.96 12.35 8.81
C CYS A 650 15.68 11.65 10.15
N TYR A 651 15.37 12.41 11.19
CA TYR A 651 15.15 11.88 12.54
C TYR A 651 14.04 10.82 12.63
N LYS A 652 13.09 10.80 11.69
CA LYS A 652 12.00 9.82 11.65
C LYS A 652 12.49 8.38 11.51
N LEU A 653 13.65 8.19 10.89
CA LEU A 653 14.23 6.86 10.66
C LEU A 653 14.78 6.21 11.95
N CYS A 654 14.88 6.92 13.07
CA CYS A 654 15.36 6.32 14.32
C CYS A 654 14.44 5.19 14.82
N VAL A 655 13.12 5.36 14.69
CA VAL A 655 12.10 4.42 15.17
C VAL A 655 12.23 3.04 14.50
N PRO A 656 12.20 2.93 13.16
CA PRO A 656 12.29 1.63 12.51
C PRO A 656 13.63 0.93 12.80
N TYR A 657 14.76 1.65 12.87
CA TYR A 657 16.04 1.02 13.22
C TYR A 657 16.09 0.49 14.65
N TYR A 658 15.53 1.20 15.64
CA TYR A 658 15.43 0.66 17.00
C TYR A 658 14.47 -0.52 17.13
N LYS A 659 13.39 -0.53 16.35
CA LYS A 659 12.47 -1.68 16.26
C LYS A 659 13.14 -2.89 15.62
N LEU A 660 13.91 -2.70 14.54
CA LEU A 660 14.70 -3.76 13.90
C LEU A 660 15.78 -4.32 14.84
N ALA A 661 16.32 -3.50 15.75
CA ALA A 661 17.24 -3.95 16.79
C ALA A 661 16.54 -4.75 17.91
N GLY A 662 15.20 -4.70 18.01
CA GLY A 662 14.45 -5.33 19.09
C GLY A 662 14.69 -4.70 20.47
N LEU A 663 15.14 -3.44 20.54
CA LEU A 663 15.48 -2.77 21.80
C LEU A 663 14.24 -2.32 22.57
N ALA A 664 14.28 -2.50 23.89
CA ALA A 664 13.27 -1.94 24.78
C ALA A 664 13.43 -0.41 24.92
N PRO A 665 12.34 0.35 25.16
CA PRO A 665 12.39 1.81 25.28
C PRO A 665 13.39 2.35 26.31
N HIS A 666 13.56 1.64 27.42
CA HIS A 666 14.50 2.00 28.48
C HIS A 666 15.96 1.89 28.03
N ASP A 667 16.30 0.89 27.22
CA ASP A 667 17.67 0.75 26.71
C ASP A 667 18.00 1.84 25.69
N VAL A 668 17.01 2.26 24.90
CA VAL A 668 17.14 3.44 24.02
C VAL A 668 17.39 4.72 24.82
N LEU A 669 16.70 4.93 25.94
CA LEU A 669 16.95 6.09 26.82
C LEU A 669 18.36 6.08 27.44
N LYS A 670 18.86 4.91 27.86
CA LYS A 670 20.26 4.77 28.34
C LYS A 670 21.27 5.14 27.27
N ARG A 671 21.05 4.67 26.03
CA ARG A 671 21.91 5.00 24.89
C ARG A 671 21.87 6.50 24.57
N PHE A 672 20.68 7.10 24.61
CA PHE A 672 20.50 8.53 24.43
C PHE A 672 21.30 9.34 25.46
N LYS A 673 21.22 9.01 26.75
CA LYS A 673 22.00 9.69 27.81
C LYS A 673 23.51 9.64 27.51
N ARG A 674 24.02 8.47 27.12
CA ARG A 674 25.44 8.29 26.75
C ARG A 674 25.83 9.16 25.55
N ILE A 675 24.99 9.19 24.52
CA ILE A 675 25.21 10.01 23.32
C ILE A 675 25.17 11.50 23.63
N GLN A 676 24.28 11.92 24.53
CA GLN A 676 24.19 13.31 24.96
C GLN A 676 25.47 13.77 25.66
N GLU A 677 26.05 12.92 26.50
CA GLU A 677 27.36 13.16 27.12
C GLU A 677 28.52 13.19 26.11
N GLU A 678 28.48 12.34 25.08
CA GLU A 678 29.54 12.24 24.05
C GLU A 678 29.50 13.37 23.01
N SER A 679 28.31 13.89 22.66
CA SER A 679 28.12 14.80 21.51
C SER A 679 28.04 16.29 21.87
N ASN A 680 27.85 16.63 23.15
CA ASN A 680 27.60 18.01 23.62
C ASN A 680 26.41 18.73 22.91
N LEU A 681 25.52 18.00 22.23
CA LEU A 681 24.34 18.56 21.58
C LEU A 681 23.18 18.70 22.57
N GLU A 682 22.67 19.93 22.74
CA GLU A 682 21.58 20.22 23.68
C GLU A 682 20.19 19.79 23.17
N GLU A 683 19.93 19.93 21.86
CA GLU A 683 18.65 19.56 21.23
C GLU A 683 18.76 18.33 20.32
N MET A 684 18.00 17.27 20.62
CA MET A 684 17.90 16.09 19.75
C MET A 684 16.43 15.79 19.41
N ARG A 685 15.98 16.22 18.23
CA ARG A 685 14.57 16.03 17.82
C ARG A 685 14.17 14.56 17.65
N GLY A 686 15.12 13.69 17.36
CA GLY A 686 14.85 12.27 17.12
C GLY A 686 14.41 11.48 18.35
N ILE A 687 14.89 11.83 19.55
CA ILE A 687 14.43 11.14 20.78
C ILE A 687 12.98 11.53 21.11
N ILE A 688 12.60 12.79 20.89
CA ILE A 688 11.22 13.26 21.07
C ILE A 688 10.29 12.50 20.13
N TYR A 689 10.68 12.35 18.85
CA TYR A 689 9.90 11.59 17.87
C TYR A 689 9.80 10.11 18.24
N TYR A 690 10.90 9.49 18.69
CA TYR A 690 10.89 8.11 19.17
C TYR A 690 9.91 7.91 20.33
N LEU A 691 9.97 8.78 21.35
CA LEU A 691 9.07 8.72 22.50
C LEU A 691 7.61 8.94 22.10
N LYS A 692 7.31 9.83 21.14
CA LYS A 692 5.96 9.98 20.59
C LYS A 692 5.41 8.68 20.00
N MET A 693 6.22 7.95 19.25
CA MET A 693 5.78 6.70 18.62
C MET A 693 5.69 5.55 19.62
N VAL A 694 6.66 5.41 20.52
CA VAL A 694 6.69 4.33 21.51
C VAL A 694 5.57 4.49 22.55
N LEU A 695 5.28 5.72 22.99
CA LEU A 695 4.23 5.94 23.98
C LEU A 695 2.83 5.63 23.41
N GLN A 696 2.64 5.74 22.09
CA GLN A 696 1.39 5.36 21.41
C GLN A 696 1.18 3.84 21.35
N GLU A 697 2.20 3.01 21.62
CA GLU A 697 2.07 1.55 21.57
C GLU A 697 1.36 1.02 22.81
N HIS A 698 0.23 0.34 22.63
CA HIS A 698 -0.61 -0.16 23.73
C HIS A 698 0.05 -1.26 24.59
N ASN A 699 1.19 -1.83 24.17
CA ASN A 699 1.81 -3.03 24.76
C ASN A 699 3.27 -2.82 25.20
N LEU A 700 3.53 -1.81 26.05
CA LEU A 700 4.84 -1.64 26.68
C LEU A 700 5.12 -2.77 27.68
N LYS A 701 6.00 -3.71 27.32
CA LYS A 701 6.46 -4.79 28.20
C LYS A 701 7.54 -4.27 29.17
N PRO A 702 7.47 -4.61 30.47
CA PRO A 702 8.53 -4.29 31.41
C PRO A 702 9.75 -5.18 31.15
N PRO A 703 10.96 -4.74 31.53
CA PRO A 703 12.13 -5.62 31.57
C PRO A 703 11.89 -6.77 32.55
N ASP A 704 12.40 -7.96 32.24
CA ASP A 704 12.09 -9.26 32.89
C ASP A 704 12.27 -9.32 34.43
N ASN A 705 12.82 -8.28 35.05
CA ASN A 705 13.17 -8.22 36.48
C ASN A 705 12.49 -7.09 37.28
N VAL A 706 11.55 -6.32 36.70
CA VAL A 706 10.90 -5.18 37.41
C VAL A 706 9.37 -5.25 37.33
N SER A 707 8.71 -4.99 38.45
CA SER A 707 7.24 -4.86 38.51
C SER A 707 6.75 -3.77 37.57
N LEU A 708 5.68 -4.05 36.81
CA LEU A 708 5.12 -3.16 35.79
C LEU A 708 4.81 -1.75 36.31
N ALA A 709 4.38 -1.62 37.56
CA ALA A 709 4.04 -0.34 38.17
C ALA A 709 5.29 0.51 38.50
N THR A 710 6.33 -0.10 39.05
CA THR A 710 7.59 0.56 39.40
C THR A 710 8.38 0.97 38.15
N TRP A 711 8.37 0.11 37.13
CA TRP A 711 9.00 0.40 35.85
C TRP A 711 8.31 1.58 35.14
N LYS A 712 6.97 1.59 35.10
CA LYS A 712 6.21 2.71 34.51
C LYS A 712 6.51 4.04 35.20
N GLN A 713 6.57 4.08 36.53
CA GLN A 713 6.91 5.31 37.27
C GLN A 713 8.34 5.81 36.98
N SER A 714 9.33 4.92 37.04
CA SER A 714 10.73 5.28 36.74
C SER A 714 10.92 5.73 35.29
N PHE A 715 10.28 5.05 34.34
CA PHE A 715 10.36 5.39 32.91
C PHE A 715 9.68 6.73 32.63
N ILE A 716 8.52 7.00 33.25
CA ILE A 716 7.83 8.28 33.08
C ILE A 716 8.64 9.43 33.68
N ASP A 717 9.25 9.26 34.86
CA ASP A 717 10.11 10.31 35.44
C ASP A 717 11.33 10.59 34.53
N GLU A 718 11.94 9.57 33.91
CA GLU A 718 13.02 9.77 32.93
C GLU A 718 12.53 10.47 31.65
N VAL A 719 11.36 10.09 31.14
CA VAL A 719 10.74 10.74 29.98
C VAL A 719 10.44 12.21 30.27
N LEU A 720 9.88 12.51 31.46
CA LEU A 720 9.60 13.88 31.89
C LEU A 720 10.87 14.71 32.00
N GLN A 721 11.98 14.16 32.52
CA GLN A 721 13.27 14.87 32.53
C GLN A 721 13.79 15.20 31.12
N VAL A 722 13.57 14.33 30.14
CA VAL A 722 13.95 14.59 28.74
C VAL A 722 13.07 15.70 28.15
N PHE A 723 11.75 15.66 28.38
CA PHE A 723 10.83 16.71 27.92
C PHE A 723 11.05 18.06 28.62
N GLU A 724 11.43 18.06 29.90
CA GLU A 724 11.79 19.27 30.67
C GLU A 724 13.01 19.98 30.08
N LYS A 725 13.97 19.23 29.52
CA LYS A 725 15.21 19.79 28.97
C LYS A 725 15.12 20.18 27.49
N GLN A 726 14.32 19.48 26.67
CA GLN A 726 14.44 19.56 25.21
C GLN A 726 13.28 20.23 24.46
N ASN A 727 12.02 20.09 24.90
CA ASN A 727 10.90 20.88 24.37
C ASN A 727 9.57 20.60 25.10
N TYR A 728 9.01 21.63 25.73
CA TYR A 728 7.69 21.54 26.37
C TYR A 728 6.50 21.60 25.40
N ARG A 729 6.73 21.99 24.14
CA ARG A 729 5.66 22.30 23.18
C ARG A 729 4.80 21.10 22.79
N ASP A 730 5.35 19.89 22.87
CA ASP A 730 4.68 18.66 22.45
C ASP A 730 4.04 17.86 23.60
N LEU A 731 4.19 18.35 24.84
CA LEU A 731 3.72 17.64 26.03
C LEU A 731 2.19 17.52 26.06
N SER A 732 1.47 18.59 25.68
CA SER A 732 0.01 18.61 25.60
C SER A 732 -0.52 17.52 24.66
N TYR A 733 0.07 17.38 23.47
CA TYR A 733 -0.28 16.36 22.48
C TYR A 733 -0.05 14.94 23.02
N LEU A 734 1.06 14.71 23.72
CA LEU A 734 1.39 13.41 24.31
C LEU A 734 0.43 13.00 25.44
N ILE A 735 -0.03 13.95 26.25
CA ILE A 735 -1.00 13.69 27.33
C ILE A 735 -2.36 13.30 26.76
N ILE A 736 -2.77 13.93 25.65
CA ILE A 736 -4.03 13.61 24.98
C ILE A 736 -4.01 12.18 24.43
N LYS A 737 -2.91 11.78 23.78
CA LYS A 737 -2.78 10.48 23.11
C LYS A 737 -2.53 9.31 24.07
N ASN A 738 -1.93 9.53 25.24
CA ASN A 738 -1.44 8.44 26.10
C ASN A 738 -2.13 8.35 27.46
N ASN A 739 -2.74 7.20 27.74
CA ASN A 739 -3.39 6.95 29.03
C ASN A 739 -2.39 6.76 30.19
N ILE A 740 -1.19 6.26 29.91
CA ILE A 740 -0.18 5.94 30.94
C ILE A 740 0.36 7.22 31.62
N LEU A 741 0.56 8.31 30.87
CA LEU A 741 1.02 9.59 31.46
C LEU A 741 -0.04 10.20 32.39
N ARG A 742 -1.31 10.05 31.98
CA ARG A 742 -2.49 10.48 32.70
C ARG A 742 -2.67 9.77 34.04
N GLU A 743 -2.43 8.46 34.10
CA GLU A 743 -2.62 7.63 35.30
C GLU A 743 -1.58 7.87 36.42
N TYR A 744 -0.33 8.19 36.08
CA TYR A 744 0.78 8.16 37.05
C TYR A 744 1.40 9.52 37.39
N CYS A 745 1.14 10.59 36.63
CA CYS A 745 1.80 11.90 36.80
C CYS A 745 0.87 13.11 36.79
N THR A 746 -0.42 12.92 37.09
CA THR A 746 -1.49 13.95 36.97
C THR A 746 -1.13 15.28 37.66
N HIS A 747 -0.71 15.24 38.93
CA HIS A 747 -0.42 16.46 39.71
C HIS A 747 0.84 17.22 39.25
N LYS A 748 1.91 16.50 38.84
CA LYS A 748 3.13 17.11 38.29
C LYS A 748 2.83 17.76 36.92
N LEU A 749 2.09 17.06 36.06
CA LEU A 749 1.71 17.54 34.73
C LEU A 749 0.80 18.75 34.78
N ILE A 750 -0.18 18.78 35.69
CA ILE A 750 -1.03 19.96 35.93
C ILE A 750 -0.17 21.18 36.28
N THR A 751 0.80 21.02 37.18
CA THR A 751 1.70 22.12 37.59
C THR A 751 2.53 22.65 36.41
N VAL A 752 3.09 21.75 35.60
CA VAL A 752 3.91 22.12 34.43
C VAL A 752 3.07 22.81 33.35
N LEU A 753 1.87 22.32 33.06
CA LEU A 753 0.98 22.90 32.03
C LEU A 753 0.33 24.23 32.46
N PHE A 754 0.15 24.47 33.77
CA PHE A 754 -0.33 25.76 34.28
C PHE A 754 0.72 26.87 34.18
N GLN A 755 2.01 26.52 34.20
CA GLN A 755 3.10 27.47 34.04
C GLN A 755 3.35 27.87 32.57
N GLN A 756 2.63 27.25 31.62
CA GLN A 756 2.80 27.45 30.19
C GLN A 756 1.62 28.19 29.58
N CYS A 757 1.91 29.16 28.72
CA CYS A 757 0.94 29.85 27.86
C CYS A 757 1.51 29.89 26.44
N PHE A 758 0.70 29.51 25.45
CA PHE A 758 1.10 29.56 24.04
C PHE A 758 0.45 30.76 23.34
N GLU A 759 1.22 31.47 22.49
CA GLU A 759 0.69 32.52 21.62
C GLU A 759 -0.14 31.95 20.44
N ASP A 760 0.09 30.67 20.11
CA ASP A 760 -0.57 29.93 19.04
C ASP A 760 -1.91 29.35 19.53
N LEU A 761 -3.01 29.75 18.88
CA LEU A 761 -4.39 29.36 19.25
C LEU A 761 -4.62 27.85 19.15
N GLU A 762 -3.98 27.15 18.21
CA GLU A 762 -4.15 25.69 18.06
C GLU A 762 -3.52 24.96 19.26
N LYS A 763 -2.31 25.36 19.65
CA LYS A 763 -1.57 24.75 20.77
C LYS A 763 -2.13 25.11 22.12
N GLU A 764 -2.67 26.32 22.25
CA GLU A 764 -3.38 26.72 23.46
C GLU A 764 -4.66 25.88 23.63
N THR A 765 -5.36 25.57 22.54
CA THR A 765 -6.51 24.66 22.56
C THR A 765 -6.10 23.23 22.93
N GLU A 766 -4.99 22.71 22.40
CA GLU A 766 -4.42 21.43 22.82
C GLU A 766 -4.06 21.41 24.31
N ARG A 767 -3.46 22.48 24.83
CA ARG A 767 -3.10 22.63 26.25
C ARG A 767 -4.33 22.63 27.14
N LEU A 768 -5.35 23.42 26.79
CA LEU A 768 -6.62 23.49 27.54
C LEU A 768 -7.37 22.15 27.52
N PHE A 769 -7.35 21.44 26.40
CA PHE A 769 -7.93 20.10 26.29
C PHE A 769 -7.16 19.08 27.15
N ALA A 770 -5.83 19.08 27.11
CA ALA A 770 -5.00 18.23 27.97
C ALA A 770 -5.23 18.49 29.47
N LEU A 771 -5.30 19.77 29.88
CA LEU A 771 -5.63 20.15 31.27
C LEU A 771 -7.03 19.70 31.69
N THR A 772 -8.00 19.77 30.79
CA THR A 772 -9.35 19.29 31.06
C THR A 772 -9.34 17.79 31.35
N LEU A 773 -8.66 16.99 30.52
CA LEU A 773 -8.53 15.55 30.75
C LEU A 773 -7.88 15.23 32.10
N LEU A 774 -6.83 15.96 32.48
CA LEU A 774 -6.16 15.78 33.78
C LEU A 774 -7.08 16.17 34.96
N HIS A 775 -7.87 17.23 34.85
CA HIS A 775 -8.81 17.62 35.90
C HIS A 775 -10.02 16.69 36.02
N ILE A 776 -10.48 16.08 34.92
CA ILE A 776 -11.48 15.00 34.97
C ILE A 776 -10.94 13.83 35.81
N GLN A 777 -9.67 13.46 35.61
CA GLN A 777 -9.04 12.39 36.40
C GLN A 777 -8.81 12.72 37.87
N GLU A 778 -8.61 14.00 38.23
CA GLU A 778 -8.61 14.47 39.61
C GLU A 778 -10.04 14.63 40.20
N TYR A 779 -11.08 14.23 39.49
CA TYR A 779 -12.49 14.42 39.84
C TYR A 779 -12.90 15.90 40.06
N ASN A 780 -12.20 16.84 39.42
CA ASN A 780 -12.48 18.27 39.50
C ASN A 780 -13.30 18.78 38.31
N ILE A 781 -14.56 18.38 38.27
CA ILE A 781 -15.48 18.57 37.13
C ILE A 781 -15.76 20.06 36.85
N GLU A 782 -15.86 20.89 37.88
CA GLU A 782 -16.15 22.33 37.72
C GLU A 782 -15.02 23.09 37.01
N LYS A 783 -13.76 22.77 37.34
CA LYS A 783 -12.61 23.35 36.64
C LYS A 783 -12.53 22.85 35.20
N ALA A 784 -12.78 21.57 34.96
CA ALA A 784 -12.83 21.00 33.61
C ALA A 784 -13.89 21.70 32.72
N LYS A 785 -15.11 21.93 33.26
CA LYS A 785 -16.16 22.69 32.58
C LYS A 785 -15.72 24.12 32.22
N SER A 786 -15.07 24.81 33.17
CA SER A 786 -14.59 26.19 32.94
C SER A 786 -13.48 26.29 31.88
N LEU A 787 -12.63 25.27 31.77
CA LEU A 787 -11.52 25.23 30.82
C LEU A 787 -11.98 24.91 29.40
N ILE A 788 -12.88 23.94 29.23
CA ILE A 788 -13.50 23.66 27.92
C ILE A 788 -14.27 24.89 27.42
N ALA A 789 -15.03 25.56 28.29
CA ALA A 789 -15.79 26.76 27.92
C ALA A 789 -14.92 27.95 27.50
N ARG A 790 -13.64 27.96 27.90
CA ARG A 790 -12.66 28.99 27.53
C ARG A 790 -12.01 28.75 26.15
N THR A 791 -12.27 27.59 25.54
CA THR A 791 -11.72 27.24 24.22
C THR A 791 -12.44 28.03 23.13
N SER A 792 -11.69 28.89 22.43
CA SER A 792 -12.25 29.80 21.41
C SER A 792 -12.25 29.21 20.00
N ASP A 793 -11.38 28.22 19.73
CA ASP A 793 -11.24 27.59 18.42
C ASP A 793 -11.98 26.25 18.38
N HIS A 794 -13.16 26.27 17.77
CA HIS A 794 -14.05 25.12 17.68
C HIS A 794 -13.63 24.11 16.59
N ASP A 795 -12.84 24.53 15.59
CA ASP A 795 -12.41 23.68 14.48
C ASP A 795 -11.22 22.79 14.86
N THR A 796 -10.26 23.31 15.63
CA THR A 796 -9.18 22.48 16.21
C THR A 796 -9.72 21.49 17.24
N LEU A 797 -10.67 21.90 18.08
CA LEU A 797 -11.31 21.00 19.03
C LEU A 797 -12.04 19.84 18.32
N PHE A 798 -12.74 20.13 17.21
CA PHE A 798 -13.35 19.10 16.36
C PHE A 798 -12.32 18.10 15.81
N ARG A 799 -11.18 18.59 15.30
CA ARG A 799 -10.08 17.74 14.81
C ARG A 799 -9.52 16.85 15.92
N LEU A 800 -9.20 17.43 17.09
CA LEU A 800 -8.65 16.70 18.23
C LEU A 800 -9.60 15.63 18.77
N LEU A 801 -10.90 15.92 18.86
CA LEU A 801 -11.92 14.95 19.30
C LEU A 801 -12.13 13.84 18.27
N SER A 802 -12.12 14.16 16.97
CA SER A 802 -12.27 13.18 15.89
C SER A 802 -11.09 12.20 15.81
N GLU A 803 -9.88 12.70 16.07
CA GLU A 803 -8.69 11.85 16.15
C GLU A 803 -8.66 10.98 17.41
N ASN A 804 -9.13 11.50 18.55
CA ASN A 804 -9.06 10.85 19.86
C ASN A 804 -10.44 10.40 20.37
N TRP A 805 -11.25 9.84 19.47
CA TRP A 805 -12.64 9.46 19.73
C TRP A 805 -12.80 8.43 20.87
N GLN A 806 -11.78 7.62 21.15
CA GLN A 806 -11.78 6.66 22.25
C GLN A 806 -12.00 7.34 23.61
N LEU A 807 -11.65 8.62 23.77
CA LEU A 807 -11.85 9.37 25.01
C LEU A 807 -13.33 9.70 25.27
N LEU A 808 -14.21 9.56 24.28
CA LEU A 808 -15.64 9.83 24.40
C LEU A 808 -16.44 8.66 24.99
N PHE A 809 -15.81 7.47 25.08
CA PHE A 809 -16.48 6.24 25.45
C PHE A 809 -15.72 5.53 26.60
N GLU A 810 -16.46 4.83 27.44
CA GLU A 810 -15.93 4.02 28.54
C GLU A 810 -16.40 2.56 28.40
N ASP A 811 -15.45 1.63 28.55
CA ASP A 811 -15.72 0.19 28.50
C ASP A 811 -16.03 -0.35 29.90
N THR A 812 -17.31 -0.64 30.16
CA THR A 812 -17.74 -1.24 31.43
C THR A 812 -17.80 -2.76 31.33
N SER A 813 -16.68 -3.44 31.04
CA SER A 813 -16.66 -4.90 31.19
C SER A 813 -15.29 -5.49 31.58
N SER A 814 -15.27 -6.11 32.76
CA SER A 814 -14.25 -7.06 33.19
C SER A 814 -14.57 -8.52 32.78
N ASN A 815 -15.64 -8.76 32.00
CA ASN A 815 -16.05 -10.09 31.53
C ASN A 815 -16.44 -10.10 30.05
N LYS A 816 -15.77 -10.98 29.27
CA LYS A 816 -15.78 -11.10 27.80
C LYS A 816 -17.11 -11.55 27.13
N GLN A 817 -18.28 -11.27 27.69
CA GLN A 817 -19.54 -11.78 27.10
C GLN A 817 -20.61 -10.77 26.68
N LYS A 818 -20.39 -9.46 26.85
CA LYS A 818 -21.06 -8.38 26.10
C LYS A 818 -20.41 -7.06 26.52
N GLN A 819 -19.64 -6.43 25.63
CA GLN A 819 -19.06 -5.11 25.86
C GLN A 819 -20.22 -4.10 25.87
N LEU A 820 -20.54 -3.52 27.03
CA LEU A 820 -21.46 -2.39 27.12
C LEU A 820 -20.61 -1.11 27.09
N ILE A 821 -20.68 -0.38 25.98
CA ILE A 821 -19.99 0.90 25.81
C ILE A 821 -20.90 1.99 26.37
N THR A 822 -20.39 2.84 27.26
CA THR A 822 -21.14 3.99 27.82
C THR A 822 -20.44 5.30 27.48
N PHE A 823 -21.15 6.44 27.58
CA PHE A 823 -20.54 7.76 27.42
C PHE A 823 -19.56 8.05 28.55
N SER A 824 -18.37 8.56 28.21
CA SER A 824 -17.39 9.01 29.21
C SER A 824 -17.82 10.30 29.91
N GLU A 825 -17.19 10.61 31.05
CA GLU A 825 -17.41 11.89 31.74
C GLU A 825 -17.10 13.10 30.85
N LEU A 826 -16.11 12.97 29.94
CA LEU A 826 -15.80 13.99 28.93
C LEU A 826 -16.98 14.23 27.99
N SER A 827 -17.63 13.15 27.51
CA SER A 827 -18.81 13.25 26.66
C SER A 827 -19.96 13.97 27.35
N VAL A 828 -20.18 13.71 28.64
CA VAL A 828 -21.22 14.38 29.43
C VAL A 828 -20.93 15.89 29.58
N ILE A 829 -19.68 16.27 29.81
CA ILE A 829 -19.28 17.68 29.86
C ILE A 829 -19.48 18.36 28.50
N LEU A 830 -19.12 17.68 27.39
CA LEU A 830 -19.31 18.20 26.04
C LEU A 830 -20.79 18.30 25.64
N MET A 831 -21.63 17.37 26.12
CA MET A 831 -23.08 17.43 25.90
C MET A 831 -23.71 18.68 26.50
N THR A 832 -23.15 19.24 27.57
CA THR A 832 -23.69 20.44 28.24
C THR A 832 -23.03 21.74 27.76
N SER A 833 -21.73 21.71 27.45
CA SER A 833 -20.96 22.89 27.05
C SER A 833 -20.95 23.15 25.54
N ASN A 834 -20.78 22.12 24.70
CA ASN A 834 -20.52 22.23 23.26
C ASN A 834 -21.31 21.17 22.45
N CYS A 835 -22.65 21.21 22.53
CA CYS A 835 -23.53 20.21 21.89
C CYS A 835 -23.31 20.07 20.37
N GLU A 836 -23.05 21.18 19.68
CA GLU A 836 -22.98 21.23 18.20
C GLU A 836 -21.71 20.58 17.65
N ILE A 837 -20.58 20.75 18.35
CA ILE A 837 -19.31 20.13 17.98
C ILE A 837 -19.41 18.63 18.22
N LEU A 838 -19.95 18.22 19.38
CA LEU A 838 -20.12 16.80 19.71
C LEU A 838 -21.01 16.09 18.69
N SER A 839 -22.11 16.73 18.23
CA SER A 839 -22.95 16.14 17.18
C SER A 839 -22.18 15.98 15.87
N LYS A 840 -21.41 16.98 15.44
CA LYS A 840 -20.55 16.89 14.24
C LYS A 840 -19.52 15.76 14.36
N VAL A 841 -18.88 15.61 15.53
CA VAL A 841 -17.90 14.54 15.77
C VAL A 841 -18.56 13.17 15.64
N PHE A 842 -19.73 12.95 16.27
CA PHE A 842 -20.43 11.68 16.14
C PHE A 842 -20.80 11.34 14.70
N ILE A 843 -21.21 12.32 13.88
CA ILE A 843 -21.49 12.11 12.46
C ILE A 843 -20.22 11.72 11.70
N SER A 844 -19.09 12.40 11.94
CA SER A 844 -17.78 12.08 11.36
C SER A 844 -17.34 10.65 11.72
N LEU A 845 -17.59 10.21 12.96
CA LEU A 845 -17.28 8.85 13.39
C LEU A 845 -18.13 7.78 12.71
N ILE A 846 -19.41 8.08 12.46
CA ILE A 846 -20.30 7.20 11.70
C ILE A 846 -19.88 7.13 10.23
N GLN A 847 -19.47 8.26 9.62
CA GLN A 847 -18.98 8.29 8.24
C GLN A 847 -17.66 7.52 8.03
N GLN A 848 -16.83 7.41 9.07
CA GLN A 848 -15.55 6.69 9.04
C GLN A 848 -15.67 5.22 9.50
N ASP A 849 -16.89 4.68 9.65
CA ASP A 849 -17.18 3.33 10.16
C ASP A 849 -16.52 3.01 11.53
N LYS A 850 -16.22 4.03 12.35
CA LYS A 850 -15.62 3.85 13.68
C LYS A 850 -16.63 3.49 14.76
N VAL A 851 -17.86 4.02 14.64
CA VAL A 851 -18.99 3.77 15.54
C VAL A 851 -20.23 3.56 14.69
N THR A 852 -20.99 2.49 14.94
CA THR A 852 -22.24 2.27 14.19
C THR A 852 -23.37 3.14 14.74
N LEU A 853 -24.30 3.54 13.86
CA LEU A 853 -25.52 4.25 14.30
C LEU A 853 -26.29 3.45 15.37
N GLN A 854 -26.28 2.12 15.26
CA GLN A 854 -26.96 1.25 16.20
C GLN A 854 -26.35 1.34 17.61
N ASP A 855 -25.02 1.28 17.71
CA ASP A 855 -24.33 1.38 19.00
C ASP A 855 -24.57 2.75 19.64
N LEU A 856 -24.49 3.82 18.84
CA LEU A 856 -24.77 5.18 19.31
C LEU A 856 -26.22 5.34 19.81
N LEU A 857 -27.19 4.81 19.08
CA LEU A 857 -28.60 4.83 19.49
C LEU A 857 -28.81 4.06 20.80
N MET A 858 -28.19 2.89 20.96
CA MET A 858 -28.29 2.13 22.20
C MET A 858 -27.69 2.89 23.39
N MET A 859 -26.53 3.55 23.21
CA MET A 859 -25.93 4.39 24.25
C MET A 859 -26.86 5.53 24.70
N PHE A 860 -27.54 6.21 23.77
CA PHE A 860 -28.51 7.25 24.12
C PHE A 860 -29.77 6.70 24.78
N ILE A 861 -30.26 5.53 24.34
CA ILE A 861 -31.43 4.86 24.93
C ILE A 861 -31.15 4.44 26.38
N ASP A 862 -29.93 4.01 26.70
CA ASP A 862 -29.54 3.66 28.07
C ASP A 862 -29.29 4.91 28.93
N TYR A 863 -28.74 5.98 28.34
CA TYR A 863 -28.37 7.20 29.07
C TYR A 863 -29.56 8.12 29.42
N LEU A 864 -30.51 8.31 28.50
CA LEU A 864 -31.63 9.26 28.68
C LEU A 864 -32.59 8.93 29.83
N PRO A 865 -32.95 7.66 30.10
CA PRO A 865 -33.83 7.31 31.23
C PRO A 865 -33.20 7.58 32.59
N LEU A 866 -31.87 7.54 32.68
CA LEU A 866 -31.11 7.71 33.92
C LEU A 866 -30.93 9.18 34.31
N ASN A 867 -30.96 10.10 33.34
CA ASN A 867 -30.63 11.52 33.52
C ASN A 867 -31.79 12.44 33.13
N VAL A 868 -32.66 12.76 34.10
CA VAL A 868 -33.83 13.64 33.91
C VAL A 868 -33.48 15.08 34.29
N GLY A 869 -33.70 16.04 33.38
CA GLY A 869 -33.50 17.47 33.66
C GLY A 869 -32.75 18.22 32.56
N HIS A 870 -31.90 19.18 32.96
CA HIS A 870 -31.12 20.01 32.02
C HIS A 870 -30.13 19.17 31.20
N GLU A 871 -29.47 18.19 31.82
CA GLU A 871 -28.50 17.30 31.16
C GLU A 871 -29.18 16.34 30.17
N GLY A 872 -30.34 15.77 30.55
CA GLY A 872 -31.16 14.96 29.64
C GLY A 872 -31.67 15.74 28.42
N ASN A 873 -32.06 17.01 28.61
CA ASN A 873 -32.46 17.89 27.50
C ASN A 873 -31.29 18.20 26.55
N ALA A 874 -30.09 18.40 27.10
CA ALA A 874 -28.89 18.64 26.30
C ALA A 874 -28.49 17.39 25.50
N ALA A 875 -28.52 16.21 26.12
CA ALA A 875 -28.29 14.93 25.44
C ALA A 875 -29.32 14.66 24.34
N ALA A 876 -30.61 14.93 24.59
CA ALA A 876 -31.67 14.81 23.58
C ALA A 876 -31.47 15.77 22.40
N LYS A 877 -30.91 16.97 22.64
CA LYS A 877 -30.53 17.92 21.57
C LYS A 877 -29.38 17.37 20.72
N VAL A 878 -28.34 16.81 21.34
CA VAL A 878 -27.21 16.20 20.61
C VAL A 878 -27.70 15.03 19.73
N MET A 879 -28.47 14.11 20.30
CA MET A 879 -29.03 12.96 19.56
C MET A 879 -29.86 13.40 18.34
N ARG A 880 -30.70 14.43 18.51
CA ARG A 880 -31.51 14.97 17.41
C ARG A 880 -30.64 15.55 16.29
N ASN A 881 -29.64 16.37 16.63
CA ASN A 881 -28.74 16.95 15.63
C ASN A 881 -27.98 15.86 14.85
N VAL A 882 -27.47 14.84 15.55
CA VAL A 882 -26.80 13.69 14.91
C VAL A 882 -27.73 12.99 13.93
N LEU A 883 -28.97 12.70 14.31
CA LEU A 883 -29.93 12.04 13.44
C LEU A 883 -30.34 12.92 12.24
N GLU A 884 -30.59 14.21 12.45
CA GLU A 884 -30.94 15.15 11.37
C GLU A 884 -29.84 15.20 10.30
N ASP A 885 -28.59 15.43 10.70
CA ASP A 885 -27.47 15.55 9.78
C ASP A 885 -27.09 14.21 9.15
N TYR A 886 -27.18 13.11 9.90
CA TYR A 886 -26.97 11.77 9.36
C TYR A 886 -27.97 11.43 8.26
N PHE A 887 -29.27 11.71 8.47
CA PHE A 887 -30.28 11.46 7.44
C PHE A 887 -30.16 12.41 6.25
N LYS A 888 -29.78 13.67 6.46
CA LYS A 888 -29.45 14.59 5.33
C LYS A 888 -28.37 13.99 4.44
N PHE A 889 -27.25 13.57 5.03
CA PHE A 889 -26.16 12.92 4.32
C PHE A 889 -26.59 11.61 3.63
N TYR A 890 -27.35 10.75 4.32
CA TYR A 890 -27.80 9.47 3.79
C TYR A 890 -28.71 9.63 2.55
N PHE A 891 -29.62 10.60 2.56
CA PHE A 891 -30.56 10.82 1.45
C PHE A 891 -29.98 11.65 0.30
N GLU A 892 -28.90 12.42 0.52
CA GLU A 892 -28.14 13.04 -0.58
C GLU A 892 -27.46 11.99 -1.49
N LEU A 893 -27.06 10.85 -0.93
CA LEU A 893 -26.39 9.77 -1.66
C LEU A 893 -27.37 8.81 -2.38
N CYS A 894 -28.64 8.77 -1.96
CA CYS A 894 -29.66 7.90 -2.55
C CYS A 894 -30.37 8.57 -3.74
N ARG A 895 -30.48 7.88 -4.90
CA ARG A 895 -31.28 8.39 -6.03
C ARG A 895 -32.77 8.41 -5.67
N PHE A 896 -33.50 9.44 -6.11
CA PHE A 896 -34.93 9.66 -5.82
C PHE A 896 -35.84 8.47 -6.17
N GLU A 897 -35.41 7.56 -7.04
CA GLU A 897 -36.19 6.38 -7.47
C GLU A 897 -36.31 5.29 -6.36
N ASP A 898 -35.44 5.30 -5.34
CA ASP A 898 -35.39 4.28 -4.27
C ASP A 898 -36.14 4.66 -2.97
N LEU A 899 -36.65 5.90 -2.85
CA LEU A 899 -37.33 6.41 -1.64
C LEU A 899 -38.55 5.57 -1.22
N ALA A 900 -39.28 5.02 -2.18
CA ALA A 900 -40.48 4.21 -1.92
C ALA A 900 -40.16 2.81 -1.35
N GLN A 901 -38.93 2.31 -1.53
CA GLN A 901 -38.50 1.01 -1.03
C GLN A 901 -37.80 1.09 0.33
N PHE A 902 -37.42 2.28 0.79
CA PHE A 902 -36.73 2.47 2.07
C PHE A 902 -37.54 1.93 3.25
N ALA A 903 -38.84 2.22 3.33
CA ALA A 903 -39.68 1.79 4.44
C ALA A 903 -39.76 0.26 4.61
N VAL A 904 -39.57 -0.51 3.54
CA VAL A 904 -39.67 -1.98 3.53
C VAL A 904 -38.31 -2.67 3.65
N THR A 905 -37.26 -2.06 3.10
CA THR A 905 -35.96 -2.70 2.89
C THR A 905 -34.85 -2.15 3.79
N ALA A 906 -35.11 -1.08 4.55
CA ALA A 906 -34.10 -0.45 5.40
C ALA A 906 -33.68 -1.33 6.60
N PRO A 907 -32.37 -1.39 6.91
CA PRO A 907 -31.85 -1.97 8.15
C PRO A 907 -32.56 -1.49 9.43
N ASN A 908 -32.68 -2.38 10.41
CA ASN A 908 -33.36 -2.10 11.69
C ASN A 908 -32.84 -0.84 12.41
N ALA A 909 -31.53 -0.54 12.32
CA ALA A 909 -30.94 0.64 12.95
C ALA A 909 -31.46 1.96 12.35
N LEU A 910 -31.63 2.03 11.03
CA LEU A 910 -32.18 3.19 10.33
C LEU A 910 -33.66 3.39 10.66
N ARG A 911 -34.41 2.28 10.72
CA ARG A 911 -35.81 2.26 11.12
C ARG A 911 -35.98 2.80 12.55
N LEU A 912 -35.18 2.31 13.48
CA LEU A 912 -35.14 2.79 14.87
C LEU A 912 -34.73 4.27 14.95
N GLY A 913 -33.71 4.69 14.21
CA GLY A 913 -33.26 6.09 14.16
C GLY A 913 -34.38 7.05 13.72
N MET A 914 -35.16 6.68 12.70
CA MET A 914 -36.31 7.47 12.23
C MET A 914 -37.43 7.55 13.28
N ILE A 915 -37.75 6.44 13.94
CA ILE A 915 -38.75 6.42 15.02
C ILE A 915 -38.30 7.32 16.17
N VAL A 916 -37.04 7.22 16.59
CA VAL A 916 -36.46 8.04 17.66
C VAL A 916 -36.46 9.52 17.31
N LEU A 917 -36.17 9.87 16.05
CA LEU A 917 -36.24 11.25 15.57
C LEU A 917 -37.66 11.83 15.68
N VAL A 918 -38.68 11.07 15.24
CA VAL A 918 -40.09 11.47 15.37
C VAL A 918 -40.48 11.69 16.84
N ARG A 919 -40.10 10.75 17.72
CA ARG A 919 -40.32 10.88 19.18
C ARG A 919 -39.67 12.14 19.75
N SER A 920 -38.45 12.43 19.34
CA SER A 920 -37.71 13.62 19.77
C SER A 920 -38.40 14.93 19.35
N TYR A 921 -38.91 15.00 18.12
CA TYR A 921 -39.68 16.17 17.66
C TYR A 921 -41.01 16.33 18.40
N LEU A 922 -41.77 15.25 18.60
CA LEU A 922 -43.03 15.28 19.35
C LEU A 922 -42.81 15.71 20.81
N SER A 923 -41.76 15.17 21.45
CA SER A 923 -41.36 15.55 22.80
C SER A 923 -40.96 17.03 22.87
N GLN A 924 -40.20 17.53 21.89
CA GLN A 924 -39.82 18.94 21.82
C GLN A 924 -41.03 19.86 21.66
N LEU A 925 -42.00 19.52 20.79
CA LEU A 925 -43.24 20.29 20.63
C LEU A 925 -44.04 20.33 21.94
N GLN A 926 -44.13 19.21 22.64
CA GLN A 926 -44.81 19.14 23.93
C GLN A 926 -44.10 19.98 25.00
N LEU A 927 -42.76 19.94 25.05
CA LEU A 927 -41.97 20.76 25.97
C LEU A 927 -42.12 22.26 25.70
N LEU A 928 -42.11 22.67 24.43
CA LEU A 928 -42.32 24.07 24.04
C LEU A 928 -43.74 24.54 24.40
N GLN A 929 -44.75 23.70 24.20
CA GLN A 929 -46.12 24.01 24.61
C GLN A 929 -46.26 24.19 26.13
N ILE A 930 -45.59 23.35 26.93
CA ILE A 930 -45.60 23.47 28.39
C ILE A 930 -44.89 24.76 28.84
N LYS A 931 -43.82 25.17 28.15
CA LYS A 931 -43.13 26.45 28.41
C LYS A 931 -44.05 27.63 28.10
N ASP A 932 -44.79 27.59 26.99
CA ASP A 932 -45.74 28.63 26.62
C ASP A 932 -46.83 28.78 27.69
N LEU A 933 -47.44 27.68 28.15
CA LEU A 933 -48.46 27.67 29.21
C LEU A 933 -47.95 28.27 30.53
N LYS A 934 -46.69 28.00 30.90
CA LYS A 934 -46.06 28.56 32.10
C LYS A 934 -45.78 30.06 31.94
N SER A 935 -45.35 30.51 30.77
CA SER A 935 -45.07 31.93 30.49
C SER A 935 -46.34 32.81 30.53
N SER A 936 -47.50 32.26 30.15
CA SER A 936 -48.79 32.94 30.25
C SER A 936 -49.34 33.04 31.68
N SER A 937 -48.82 32.27 32.64
CA SER A 937 -49.26 32.30 34.05
C SER A 937 -48.45 33.26 34.95
N SER A 938 -47.37 33.87 34.44
CA SER A 938 -46.49 34.75 35.20
C SER A 938 -46.67 36.26 34.93
N ASN A 939 -47.68 36.66 34.14
CA ASN A 939 -47.95 38.06 33.81
C ASN A 939 -49.25 38.59 34.43
N GLU A 940 -49.49 38.32 35.72
CA GLU A 940 -50.43 39.11 36.51
C GLU A 940 -49.69 39.91 37.59
N LYS A 941 -49.83 41.24 37.49
CA LYS A 941 -49.35 42.34 38.36
C LYS A 941 -47.96 42.89 38.05
N ILE A 942 -47.92 44.03 37.36
CA ILE A 942 -47.61 45.35 37.94
C ILE A 942 -48.22 46.43 37.02
N ILE A 943 -49.12 47.24 37.58
CA ILE A 943 -49.55 48.54 37.04
C ILE A 943 -48.55 49.57 37.57
N ILE A 944 -48.05 50.47 36.72
CA ILE A 944 -47.84 51.91 37.01
C ILE A 944 -47.67 52.65 35.66
N SER A 945 -48.29 53.82 35.63
CA SER A 945 -48.45 54.86 34.61
C SER A 945 -47.11 55.42 34.08
N ASP A 946 -46.98 56.13 32.96
CA ASP A 946 -47.68 57.35 32.54
C ASP A 946 -47.27 57.78 31.11
N THR A 947 -48.11 58.67 30.53
CA THR A 947 -47.87 59.68 29.47
C THR A 947 -47.83 59.32 27.97
N ASP A 948 -48.87 59.82 27.29
CA ASP A 948 -48.89 60.68 26.10
C ASP A 948 -48.13 60.24 24.82
N ASP A 949 -48.84 59.99 23.70
CA ASP A 949 -49.32 61.06 22.81
C ASP A 949 -50.01 60.50 21.54
N ASP A 950 -50.83 61.36 20.95
CA ASP A 950 -51.75 61.25 19.81
C ASP A 950 -51.31 60.44 18.56
N ALA A 951 -52.27 59.72 17.93
CA ALA A 951 -52.84 60.12 16.63
C ALA A 951 -53.77 59.05 15.99
N LYS A 952 -55.02 59.49 15.78
CA LYS A 952 -55.97 59.23 14.66
C LYS A 952 -56.25 57.80 14.18
N LYS A 953 -57.54 57.48 14.28
CA LYS A 953 -58.30 56.51 13.47
C LYS A 953 -58.09 56.74 11.97
N ASP A 954 -57.89 55.65 11.24
CA ASP A 954 -58.46 55.46 9.90
C ASP A 954 -58.98 54.01 9.80
N GLU A 955 -60.25 53.90 9.40
CA GLU A 955 -60.90 52.68 8.94
C GLU A 955 -60.29 52.29 7.59
N ASP A 956 -59.66 51.11 7.51
CA ASP A 956 -59.69 50.19 6.36
C ASP A 956 -58.63 49.10 6.57
N ASN A 957 -59.01 47.99 7.21
CA ASN A 957 -58.20 46.77 7.24
C ASN A 957 -58.73 45.80 6.18
N PRO A 958 -57.97 45.49 5.11
CA PRO A 958 -58.38 44.49 4.13
C PRO A 958 -58.58 43.13 4.79
N LEU A 959 -59.62 42.41 4.35
CA LEU A 959 -60.05 41.10 4.85
C LEU A 959 -59.03 39.95 4.63
N PHE A 960 -57.81 40.26 4.19
CA PHE A 960 -56.73 39.31 3.86
C PHE A 960 -55.40 39.86 4.39
N PRO A 961 -54.78 39.26 5.41
CA PRO A 961 -53.44 39.64 5.84
C PRO A 961 -52.42 39.23 4.77
N ASN A 962 -51.61 40.21 4.35
CA ASN A 962 -50.51 40.02 3.41
C ASN A 962 -49.44 39.06 3.98
N ALA A 963 -48.80 38.35 3.05
CA ALA A 963 -47.88 37.24 3.26
C ALA A 963 -46.83 37.44 4.38
N VAL A 964 -46.71 36.42 5.24
CA VAL A 964 -45.65 36.27 6.24
C VAL A 964 -44.31 36.05 5.53
N LYS A 965 -43.28 36.79 5.95
CA LYS A 965 -41.90 36.71 5.46
C LYS A 965 -41.36 35.27 5.54
N THR A 966 -40.87 34.74 4.42
CA THR A 966 -40.20 33.44 4.32
C THR A 966 -38.78 33.52 4.87
N VAL A 967 -38.54 32.90 6.03
CA VAL A 967 -37.19 32.57 6.54
C VAL A 967 -36.62 31.41 5.72
N SER A 968 -35.31 31.43 5.42
CA SER A 968 -34.60 30.41 4.64
C SER A 968 -34.74 29.01 5.27
N LYS A 969 -35.25 28.03 4.51
CA LYS A 969 -35.57 26.68 5.01
C LYS A 969 -34.58 25.65 4.47
N ASP A 970 -33.68 25.18 5.31
CA ASP A 970 -32.69 24.14 4.97
C ASP A 970 -32.82 22.93 5.94
N PHE A 971 -33.86 22.12 5.74
CA PHE A 971 -34.16 20.94 6.56
C PHE A 971 -34.58 19.73 5.71
N LEU A 972 -34.61 18.54 6.33
CA LEU A 972 -34.85 17.28 5.62
C LEU A 972 -36.23 17.28 4.93
N PHE A 973 -36.25 16.90 3.64
CA PHE A 973 -37.46 16.76 2.81
C PHE A 973 -38.32 18.03 2.65
N VAL A 974 -37.74 19.23 2.74
CA VAL A 974 -38.47 20.50 2.52
C VAL A 974 -39.29 20.48 1.23
N ASP A 975 -38.70 20.00 0.14
CA ASP A 975 -39.32 19.97 -1.19
C ASP A 975 -40.52 19.02 -1.30
N LEU A 976 -40.63 18.05 -0.38
CA LEU A 976 -41.72 17.08 -0.36
C LEU A 976 -42.89 17.53 0.53
N ARG A 977 -42.76 18.64 1.27
CA ARG A 977 -43.83 19.14 2.13
C ARG A 977 -44.96 19.76 1.30
N HIS A 978 -46.18 19.24 1.46
CA HIS A 978 -47.34 19.74 0.74
C HIS A 978 -47.65 21.23 1.05
N ASP A 979 -48.03 21.98 0.02
CA ASP A 979 -48.31 23.42 0.09
C ASP A 979 -49.56 23.76 0.88
N TYR A 980 -50.57 22.87 0.91
CA TYR A 980 -51.81 23.11 1.64
C TYR A 980 -51.58 23.30 3.15
N LEU A 981 -50.50 22.75 3.69
CA LEU A 981 -50.13 22.87 5.11
C LEU A 981 -49.79 24.31 5.48
N ASN A 982 -49.32 25.14 4.54
CA ASN A 982 -49.12 26.58 4.77
C ASN A 982 -50.45 27.32 4.96
N LYS A 983 -51.56 26.75 4.47
CA LYS A 983 -52.91 27.31 4.58
C LYS A 983 -53.68 26.79 5.81
N MET A 984 -53.01 26.02 6.67
CA MET A 984 -53.57 25.48 7.91
C MET A 984 -53.01 26.21 9.15
N PRO A 985 -53.73 26.19 10.28
CA PRO A 985 -53.18 26.62 11.57
C PRO A 985 -51.95 25.76 11.94
N PRO A 986 -50.86 26.35 12.49
CA PRO A 986 -50.73 27.72 13.00
C PRO A 986 -50.29 28.78 11.96
N PHE A 987 -49.95 28.40 10.72
CA PHE A 987 -49.36 29.31 9.73
C PHE A 987 -50.36 30.29 9.11
N GLN A 988 -51.62 29.88 8.98
CA GLN A 988 -52.71 30.74 8.50
C GLN A 988 -53.90 30.64 9.47
N VAL A 989 -54.48 31.79 9.80
CA VAL A 989 -55.64 31.89 10.70
C VAL A 989 -56.85 31.20 10.08
N GLU A 990 -57.58 30.42 10.89
CA GLU A 990 -58.75 29.69 10.45
C GLU A 990 -59.90 30.65 10.06
N ILE A 991 -60.28 30.66 8.78
CA ILE A 991 -61.27 31.60 8.24
C ILE A 991 -62.69 31.23 8.71
N THR A 992 -62.96 29.93 8.90
CA THR A 992 -64.25 29.41 9.37
C THR A 992 -64.61 29.93 10.75
N SER A 993 -63.72 29.86 11.73
CA SER A 993 -63.98 30.34 13.10
C SER A 993 -64.35 31.83 13.13
N LYS A 994 -63.70 32.67 12.32
CA LYS A 994 -64.03 34.10 12.16
C LYS A 994 -65.38 34.34 11.46
N LEU A 995 -65.78 33.44 10.55
CA LEU A 995 -67.08 33.51 9.89
C LEU A 995 -68.21 33.06 10.83
N TYR A 996 -67.99 32.02 11.64
CA TYR A 996 -68.94 31.54 12.65
C TYR A 996 -69.12 32.54 13.79
N GLU A 997 -68.04 33.16 14.28
CA GLU A 997 -68.07 34.27 15.25
C GLU A 997 -68.95 35.43 14.79
N LYS A 998 -68.92 35.77 13.49
CA LYS A 998 -69.77 36.82 12.90
C LYS A 998 -71.21 36.40 12.63
N CYS A 999 -71.55 35.11 12.66
CA CYS A 999 -72.88 34.60 12.28
C CYS A 999 -73.69 34.03 13.46
N LEU A 1000 -73.06 33.66 14.59
CA LEU A 1000 -73.73 33.10 15.78
C LEU A 1000 -73.41 33.91 17.04
N HIS A 1001 -74.44 34.37 17.75
CA HIS A 1001 -74.31 35.21 18.95
C HIS A 1001 -73.67 34.51 20.18
N ASN A 1002 -73.50 33.18 20.18
CA ASN A 1002 -72.94 32.38 21.28
C ASN A 1002 -71.75 31.49 20.86
N TYR A 1003 -71.01 31.85 19.80
CA TYR A 1003 -69.88 31.06 19.34
C TYR A 1003 -68.63 31.32 20.19
N VAL A 1004 -68.12 30.28 20.86
CA VAL A 1004 -66.84 30.34 21.59
C VAL A 1004 -65.72 30.05 20.60
N CYS A 1005 -64.88 31.05 20.31
CA CYS A 1005 -63.71 30.86 19.46
C CYS A 1005 -62.72 29.90 20.15
N PRO A 1006 -62.27 28.82 19.50
CA PRO A 1006 -61.12 28.05 19.98
C PRO A 1006 -59.89 28.97 20.04
N ASP A 1007 -59.14 28.94 21.14
CA ASP A 1007 -58.04 29.84 21.44
C ASP A 1007 -57.09 30.06 20.24
N LEU A 1008 -56.84 31.32 19.90
CA LEU A 1008 -55.83 31.72 18.92
C LEU A 1008 -54.47 31.27 19.45
N CYS A 1009 -53.87 30.27 18.81
CA CYS A 1009 -52.55 29.76 19.18
C CYS A 1009 -51.52 30.90 19.08
N ALA A 1010 -50.83 31.22 20.19
CA ALA A 1010 -49.78 32.25 20.23
C ALA A 1010 -48.70 32.00 19.16
N THR A 1011 -48.05 33.03 18.63
CA THR A 1011 -46.94 32.86 17.67
C THR A 1011 -45.71 32.30 18.40
N ASN A 1012 -45.25 31.10 18.03
CA ASN A 1012 -44.04 30.48 18.57
C ASN A 1012 -43.19 29.98 17.39
N GLU A 1013 -42.22 30.79 16.98
CA GLU A 1013 -41.38 30.52 15.80
C GLU A 1013 -40.57 29.23 15.93
N GLU A 1014 -40.04 28.92 17.12
CA GLU A 1014 -39.29 27.67 17.37
C GLU A 1014 -40.18 26.43 17.21
N ALA A 1015 -41.38 26.46 17.80
CA ALA A 1015 -42.34 25.37 17.67
C ALA A 1015 -42.83 25.22 16.22
N ASP A 1016 -42.95 26.33 15.49
CA ASP A 1016 -43.37 26.35 14.09
C ASP A 1016 -42.31 25.74 13.15
N VAL A 1017 -41.02 25.96 13.41
CA VAL A 1017 -39.92 25.29 12.67
C VAL A 1017 -39.92 23.78 12.93
N VAL A 1018 -40.06 23.34 14.19
CA VAL A 1018 -40.11 21.91 14.53
C VAL A 1018 -41.33 21.25 13.90
N LEU A 1019 -42.49 21.92 13.89
CA LEU A 1019 -43.69 21.43 13.22
C LEU A 1019 -43.49 21.30 11.70
N GLN A 1020 -42.81 22.25 11.06
CA GLN A 1020 -42.50 22.16 9.63
C GLN A 1020 -41.57 20.98 9.29
N LYS A 1021 -40.53 20.74 10.12
CA LYS A 1021 -39.65 19.56 10.00
C LYS A 1021 -40.44 18.27 10.11
N LEU A 1022 -41.32 18.17 11.11
CA LEU A 1022 -42.15 16.99 11.34
C LEU A 1022 -43.13 16.75 10.18
N GLN A 1023 -43.77 17.82 9.67
CA GLN A 1023 -44.68 17.75 8.52
C GLN A 1023 -43.98 17.27 7.25
N ALA A 1024 -42.79 17.80 6.94
CA ALA A 1024 -41.99 17.38 5.79
C ALA A 1024 -41.62 15.90 5.87
N LEU A 1025 -41.23 15.43 7.07
CA LEU A 1025 -40.91 14.03 7.32
C LEU A 1025 -42.11 13.10 7.05
N PHE A 1026 -43.33 13.47 7.48
CA PHE A 1026 -44.53 12.68 7.18
C PHE A 1026 -44.95 12.74 5.71
N CYS A 1027 -44.67 13.83 4.99
CA CYS A 1027 -44.98 13.92 3.55
C CYS A 1027 -44.01 13.10 2.69
N SER A 1028 -42.80 12.81 3.19
CA SER A 1028 -41.75 12.09 2.44
C SER A 1028 -42.08 10.62 2.10
N ARG A 1029 -43.02 9.99 2.83
CA ARG A 1029 -43.35 8.54 2.76
C ARG A 1029 -42.19 7.57 3.08
N VAL A 1030 -41.10 8.08 3.66
CA VAL A 1030 -39.92 7.31 4.07
C VAL A 1030 -40.10 6.68 5.46
N LEU A 1031 -41.08 7.16 6.23
CA LEU A 1031 -41.29 6.74 7.61
C LEU A 1031 -41.80 5.30 7.75
N PRO A 1032 -41.31 4.54 8.76
CA PRO A 1032 -41.84 3.23 9.08
C PRO A 1032 -43.28 3.29 9.62
N ASP A 1033 -44.07 2.24 9.35
CA ASP A 1033 -45.46 2.14 9.82
C ASP A 1033 -45.57 2.25 11.35
N GLU A 1034 -44.57 1.78 12.11
CA GLU A 1034 -44.57 1.91 13.56
C GLU A 1034 -44.55 3.37 14.03
N ALA A 1035 -43.78 4.24 13.36
CA ALA A 1035 -43.71 5.66 13.69
C ALA A 1035 -45.06 6.36 13.46
N VAL A 1036 -45.77 5.97 12.40
CA VAL A 1036 -47.11 6.46 12.05
C VAL A 1036 -48.13 6.04 13.10
N ILE A 1037 -48.11 4.77 13.51
CA ILE A 1037 -49.00 4.23 14.55
C ILE A 1037 -48.76 4.95 15.88
N GLU A 1038 -47.50 5.08 16.30
CA GLU A 1038 -47.13 5.74 17.56
C GLU A 1038 -47.49 7.23 17.56
N THR A 1039 -47.34 7.91 16.42
CA THR A 1039 -47.76 9.30 16.31
C THR A 1039 -49.27 9.43 16.42
N ASN A 1040 -50.04 8.53 15.80
CA ASN A 1040 -51.50 8.51 15.93
C ASN A 1040 -51.94 8.26 17.38
N THR A 1041 -51.30 7.35 18.11
CA THR A 1041 -51.60 7.12 19.53
C THR A 1041 -51.23 8.35 20.38
N PHE A 1042 -50.07 8.96 20.14
CA PHE A 1042 -49.64 10.18 20.82
C PHE A 1042 -50.60 11.36 20.58
N LEU A 1043 -51.04 11.58 19.34
CA LEU A 1043 -52.00 12.63 18.98
C LEU A 1043 -53.37 12.37 19.61
N SER A 1044 -53.79 11.10 19.74
CA SER A 1044 -55.06 10.76 20.39
C SER A 1044 -55.11 11.16 21.87
N LEU A 1045 -53.95 11.09 22.55
CA LEU A 1045 -53.75 11.50 23.94
C LEU A 1045 -53.59 13.03 24.07
N ASN A 1046 -52.96 13.68 23.09
CA ASN A 1046 -52.60 15.11 23.13
C ASN A 1046 -53.37 15.93 22.06
N LYS A 1047 -54.68 16.10 22.26
CA LYS A 1047 -55.56 16.82 21.32
C LYS A 1047 -55.29 18.33 21.21
N THR A 1048 -54.59 18.90 22.19
CA THR A 1048 -54.24 20.33 22.27
C THR A 1048 -52.87 20.65 21.66
N LEU A 1049 -52.17 19.66 21.09
CA LEU A 1049 -50.83 19.86 20.53
C LEU A 1049 -50.84 20.89 19.39
N ARG A 1050 -49.86 21.78 19.37
CA ARG A 1050 -49.66 22.73 18.27
C ARG A 1050 -49.52 21.99 16.94
N GLY A 1051 -50.35 22.34 15.95
CA GLY A 1051 -50.35 21.67 14.65
C GLY A 1051 -51.12 20.34 14.58
N TYR A 1052 -51.90 19.99 15.61
CA TYR A 1052 -52.73 18.77 15.66
C TYR A 1052 -53.53 18.52 14.38
N ALA A 1053 -54.30 19.51 13.93
CA ALA A 1053 -55.14 19.38 12.73
C ALA A 1053 -54.32 19.14 11.46
N SER A 1054 -53.13 19.75 11.37
CA SER A 1054 -52.23 19.60 10.22
C SER A 1054 -51.60 18.20 10.17
N LEU A 1055 -51.09 17.68 11.29
CA LEU A 1055 -50.50 16.33 11.36
C LEU A 1055 -51.57 15.27 11.12
N ARG A 1056 -52.75 15.44 11.72
CA ARG A 1056 -53.88 14.52 11.51
C ARG A 1056 -54.33 14.48 10.05
N SER A 1057 -54.31 15.61 9.34
CA SER A 1057 -54.66 15.65 7.92
C SER A 1057 -53.71 14.83 7.02
N ILE A 1058 -52.44 14.69 7.42
CA ILE A 1058 -51.43 13.91 6.67
C ILE A 1058 -51.61 12.41 6.93
N LEU A 1059 -51.93 12.04 8.18
CA LEU A 1059 -52.01 10.64 8.63
C LEU A 1059 -53.33 9.93 8.25
N MET A 1060 -54.37 10.69 7.88
CA MET A 1060 -55.68 10.14 7.52
C MET A 1060 -55.76 9.69 6.06
N ASN A 1061 -56.64 8.72 5.78
CA ASN A 1061 -56.98 8.34 4.41
C ASN A 1061 -57.58 9.52 3.65
N LYS A 1062 -57.32 9.63 2.33
CA LYS A 1062 -57.75 10.78 1.51
C LYS A 1062 -59.24 11.15 1.66
N ASN A 1063 -60.13 10.15 1.70
CA ASN A 1063 -61.57 10.38 1.85
C ASN A 1063 -61.93 10.94 3.24
N GLU A 1064 -61.29 10.42 4.29
CA GLU A 1064 -61.49 10.89 5.66
C GLU A 1064 -60.86 12.27 5.88
N ALA A 1065 -59.69 12.51 5.28
CA ALA A 1065 -59.02 13.80 5.29
C ALA A 1065 -59.87 14.87 4.60
N VAL A 1066 -60.50 14.57 3.45
CA VAL A 1066 -61.45 15.48 2.79
C VAL A 1066 -62.61 15.82 3.71
N ASN A 1067 -63.24 14.84 4.34
CA ASN A 1067 -64.36 15.06 5.28
C ASN A 1067 -63.92 15.81 6.54
N TYR A 1068 -62.70 15.58 7.03
CA TYR A 1068 -62.14 16.26 8.18
C TYR A 1068 -61.82 17.73 7.85
N LEU A 1069 -61.10 17.98 6.75
CA LEU A 1069 -60.74 19.32 6.28
C LEU A 1069 -61.96 20.14 5.87
N LEU A 1070 -63.01 19.50 5.34
CA LEU A 1070 -64.32 20.14 5.07
C LEU A 1070 -64.95 20.75 6.31
N ASN A 1071 -64.70 20.21 7.50
CA ASN A 1071 -65.28 20.73 8.74
C ASN A 1071 -64.31 21.63 9.52
N VAL A 1072 -63.00 21.39 9.43
CA VAL A 1072 -61.97 22.05 10.25
C VAL A 1072 -61.22 23.18 9.51
N CYS A 1073 -60.95 23.05 8.21
CA CYS A 1073 -60.15 24.03 7.47
C CYS A 1073 -60.48 23.99 5.97
N PRO A 1074 -61.69 24.43 5.57
CA PRO A 1074 -62.12 24.30 4.18
C PRO A 1074 -61.27 25.12 3.21
N GLN A 1075 -60.64 26.22 3.65
CA GLN A 1075 -59.78 27.06 2.81
C GLN A 1075 -58.57 26.34 2.19
N CYS A 1076 -58.10 25.23 2.78
CA CYS A 1076 -56.98 24.48 2.24
C CYS A 1076 -57.41 23.35 1.26
N LEU A 1077 -58.71 23.05 1.13
CA LEU A 1077 -59.21 21.90 0.35
C LEU A 1077 -58.79 21.91 -1.11
N LEU A 1078 -58.84 23.06 -1.78
CA LEU A 1078 -58.42 23.16 -3.18
C LEU A 1078 -56.92 22.85 -3.32
N GLN A 1079 -56.10 23.36 -2.40
CA GLN A 1079 -54.66 23.10 -2.42
C GLN A 1079 -54.37 21.63 -2.04
N TYR A 1080 -55.08 21.08 -1.05
CA TYR A 1080 -54.99 19.67 -0.68
C TYR A 1080 -55.28 18.75 -1.88
N GLY A 1081 -56.30 19.08 -2.67
CA GLY A 1081 -56.60 18.35 -3.91
C GLY A 1081 -55.46 18.42 -4.93
N LYS A 1082 -54.83 19.59 -5.09
CA LYS A 1082 -53.67 19.76 -5.99
C LYS A 1082 -52.45 18.94 -5.55
N ASP A 1083 -52.20 18.89 -4.25
CA ASP A 1083 -51.00 18.26 -3.71
C ASP A 1083 -51.17 16.73 -3.58
N CYS A 1084 -52.38 16.25 -3.26
CA CYS A 1084 -52.62 14.85 -2.88
C CYS A 1084 -53.35 13.99 -3.93
N PHE A 1085 -54.09 14.58 -4.88
CA PHE A 1085 -54.92 13.81 -5.81
C PHE A 1085 -54.22 13.46 -7.11
N THR A 1086 -54.24 12.18 -7.46
CA THR A 1086 -53.66 11.65 -8.71
C THR A 1086 -54.70 10.99 -9.61
N LYS A 1087 -55.88 10.62 -9.06
CA LYS A 1087 -56.97 9.96 -9.80
C LYS A 1087 -58.19 10.84 -9.92
N GLY A 1088 -58.96 10.70 -11.01
CA GLY A 1088 -60.21 11.42 -11.23
C GLY A 1088 -61.28 11.14 -10.16
N ASP A 1089 -61.36 9.90 -9.66
CA ASP A 1089 -62.34 9.50 -8.65
C ASP A 1089 -62.21 10.27 -7.34
N GLU A 1090 -60.98 10.66 -6.96
CA GLU A 1090 -60.69 11.42 -5.74
C GLU A 1090 -61.31 12.82 -5.81
N TRP A 1091 -61.22 13.45 -6.99
CA TRP A 1091 -61.86 14.74 -7.27
C TRP A 1091 -63.38 14.64 -7.27
N LYS A 1092 -63.94 13.53 -7.76
CA LYS A 1092 -65.39 13.28 -7.73
C LYS A 1092 -65.93 13.18 -6.30
N ILE A 1093 -65.19 12.52 -5.41
CA ILE A 1093 -65.52 12.43 -3.98
C ILE A 1093 -65.48 13.83 -3.34
N LEU A 1094 -64.45 14.63 -3.61
CA LEU A 1094 -64.36 16.01 -3.11
C LEU A 1094 -65.55 16.88 -3.56
N ILE A 1095 -65.91 16.84 -4.85
CA ILE A 1095 -67.04 17.59 -5.39
C ILE A 1095 -68.35 17.14 -4.74
N THR A 1096 -68.58 15.83 -4.64
CA THR A 1096 -69.81 15.28 -4.06
C THR A 1096 -69.93 15.65 -2.58
N SER A 1097 -68.85 15.55 -1.80
CA SER A 1097 -68.83 15.96 -0.39
C SER A 1097 -69.03 17.47 -0.20
N LEU A 1098 -68.46 18.31 -1.07
CA LEU A 1098 -68.70 19.76 -1.09
C LEU A 1098 -70.17 20.08 -1.40
N GLN A 1099 -70.74 19.42 -2.40
CA GLN A 1099 -72.14 19.61 -2.78
C GLN A 1099 -73.09 19.19 -1.66
N ALA A 1100 -72.84 18.05 -1.02
CA ALA A 1100 -73.62 17.60 0.14
C ALA A 1100 -73.54 18.60 1.31
N LYS A 1101 -72.37 19.17 1.58
CA LYS A 1101 -72.18 20.18 2.64
C LYS A 1101 -72.91 21.49 2.33
N ILE A 1102 -72.91 21.93 1.06
CA ILE A 1102 -73.64 23.13 0.62
C ILE A 1102 -75.16 22.94 0.82
N ILE A 1103 -75.69 21.76 0.48
CA ILE A 1103 -77.11 21.41 0.68
C ILE A 1103 -77.44 21.47 2.18
N GLN A 1104 -76.62 20.83 3.03
CA GLN A 1104 -76.81 20.86 4.49
C GLN A 1104 -76.80 22.31 5.06
N LEU A 1105 -75.88 23.16 4.59
CA LEU A 1105 -75.77 24.54 5.06
C LEU A 1105 -76.86 25.47 4.53
N SER A 1106 -77.53 25.09 3.44
CA SER A 1106 -78.62 25.88 2.84
C SER A 1106 -79.95 25.79 3.60
N GLU A 1107 -80.08 24.80 4.50
CA GLU A 1107 -81.28 24.60 5.32
C GLU A 1107 -81.41 25.63 6.44
N ASP A 1108 -80.31 26.28 6.85
CA ASP A 1108 -80.28 27.23 7.97
C ASP A 1108 -79.98 28.67 7.49
N GLN A 1109 -80.92 29.59 7.70
CA GLN A 1109 -80.83 30.98 7.22
C GLN A 1109 -79.65 31.76 7.83
N ASN A 1110 -79.21 31.38 9.04
CA ASN A 1110 -78.10 32.04 9.74
C ASN A 1110 -76.73 31.68 9.15
N LEU A 1111 -76.64 30.60 8.37
CA LEU A 1111 -75.39 30.08 7.80
C LEU A 1111 -75.19 30.50 6.32
N ASN A 1112 -76.00 31.41 5.79
CA ASN A 1112 -75.94 31.84 4.39
C ASN A 1112 -74.56 32.39 3.95
N ARG A 1113 -73.87 33.14 4.81
CA ARG A 1113 -72.51 33.65 4.53
C ARG A 1113 -71.48 32.53 4.42
N ILE A 1114 -71.67 31.47 5.21
CA ILE A 1114 -70.81 30.29 5.21
C ILE A 1114 -71.13 29.44 3.98
N CYS A 1115 -72.41 29.26 3.65
CA CYS A 1115 -72.86 28.62 2.41
C CYS A 1115 -72.25 29.30 1.16
N PHE A 1116 -72.20 30.63 1.12
CA PHE A 1116 -71.55 31.38 0.03
C PHE A 1116 -70.06 31.07 -0.10
N PHE A 1117 -69.33 30.95 1.01
CA PHE A 1117 -67.93 30.58 1.01
C PHE A 1117 -67.70 29.18 0.39
N TYR A 1118 -68.52 28.18 0.75
CA TYR A 1118 -68.44 26.84 0.13
C TYR A 1118 -68.85 26.84 -1.34
N LYS A 1119 -69.84 27.65 -1.75
CA LYS A 1119 -70.19 27.83 -3.18
C LYS A 1119 -69.03 28.40 -3.98
N LYS A 1120 -68.34 29.41 -3.44
CA LYS A 1120 -67.13 29.97 -4.05
C LYS A 1120 -66.02 28.92 -4.17
N LEU A 1121 -65.81 28.12 -3.13
CA LEU A 1121 -64.79 27.07 -3.14
C LEU A 1121 -65.11 25.96 -4.16
N LEU A 1122 -66.37 25.57 -4.30
CA LEU A 1122 -66.81 24.64 -5.34
C LEU A 1122 -66.53 25.20 -6.75
N LYS A 1123 -66.82 26.49 -6.97
CA LYS A 1123 -66.48 27.18 -8.23
C LYS A 1123 -64.97 27.18 -8.50
N ASP A 1124 -64.14 27.44 -7.50
CA ASP A 1124 -62.69 27.44 -7.65
C ASP A 1124 -62.15 26.03 -7.97
N VAL A 1125 -62.69 24.99 -7.35
CA VAL A 1125 -62.37 23.57 -7.66
C VAL A 1125 -62.77 23.20 -9.09
N LEU A 1126 -64.00 23.54 -9.51
CA LEU A 1126 -64.48 23.25 -10.87
C LEU A 1126 -63.68 24.03 -11.93
N THR A 1127 -63.30 25.27 -11.65
CA THR A 1127 -62.44 26.07 -12.53
C THR A 1127 -61.06 25.43 -12.67
N HIS A 1128 -60.44 25.01 -11.56
CA HIS A 1128 -59.15 24.33 -11.59
C HIS A 1128 -59.20 23.05 -12.42
N LEU A 1129 -60.23 22.22 -12.22
CA LEU A 1129 -60.41 20.98 -12.96
C LEU A 1129 -60.63 21.22 -14.46
N ALA A 1130 -61.42 22.23 -14.81
CA ALA A 1130 -61.63 22.62 -16.21
C ALA A 1130 -60.33 23.09 -16.88
N THR A 1131 -59.42 23.72 -16.14
CA THR A 1131 -58.12 24.17 -16.68
C THR A 1131 -57.04 23.09 -16.72
N SER A 1132 -57.12 22.06 -15.88
CA SER A 1132 -56.04 21.08 -15.68
C SER A 1132 -56.30 19.71 -16.32
N MET A 1133 -57.56 19.28 -16.47
CA MET A 1133 -57.90 17.95 -16.99
C MET A 1133 -58.33 17.97 -18.48
N HIS A 1134 -58.13 16.85 -19.16
CA HIS A 1134 -58.71 16.62 -20.49
C HIS A 1134 -60.24 16.49 -20.41
N ILE A 1135 -60.93 16.87 -21.49
CA ILE A 1135 -62.39 16.97 -21.50
C ILE A 1135 -63.10 15.65 -21.18
N GLU A 1136 -62.55 14.52 -21.61
CA GLU A 1136 -63.09 13.18 -21.34
C GLU A 1136 -62.98 12.83 -19.84
N ASN A 1137 -61.82 13.09 -19.23
CA ASN A 1137 -61.61 12.87 -17.80
C ASN A 1137 -62.43 13.84 -16.95
N PHE A 1138 -62.53 15.11 -17.37
CA PHE A 1138 -63.34 16.11 -16.68
C PHE A 1138 -64.82 15.70 -16.64
N GLN A 1139 -65.36 15.19 -17.75
CA GLN A 1139 -66.74 14.69 -17.80
C GLN A 1139 -67.00 13.48 -16.89
N GLN A 1140 -66.01 12.59 -16.70
CA GLN A 1140 -66.13 11.43 -15.82
C GLN A 1140 -66.10 11.79 -14.32
N VAL A 1141 -65.43 12.90 -13.97
CA VAL A 1141 -65.30 13.40 -12.59
C VAL A 1141 -66.56 14.14 -12.13
N LEU A 1142 -67.31 14.74 -13.05
CA LEU A 1142 -68.55 15.45 -12.73
C LEU A 1142 -69.63 14.46 -12.26
N PRO A 1143 -70.26 14.68 -11.08
CA PRO A 1143 -71.33 13.81 -10.61
C PRO A 1143 -72.57 13.93 -11.51
N HIS A 1144 -73.06 12.79 -12.01
CA HIS A 1144 -74.33 12.70 -12.73
C HIS A 1144 -75.51 12.83 -11.75
N ARG A 1145 -76.59 13.48 -12.16
CA ARG A 1145 -77.84 13.56 -11.37
C ARG A 1145 -78.31 12.14 -11.04
N THR A 1146 -78.16 11.71 -9.79
CA THR A 1146 -78.73 10.45 -9.32
C THR A 1146 -80.21 10.66 -9.03
N ASN A 1147 -81.08 9.83 -9.62
CA ASN A 1147 -82.55 9.89 -9.50
C ASN A 1147 -83.10 9.57 -8.08
N THR A 1148 -82.27 9.59 -7.04
CA THR A 1148 -82.62 9.14 -5.68
C THR A 1148 -82.85 10.28 -4.68
N VAL A 1149 -83.12 11.51 -5.16
CA VAL A 1149 -83.58 12.63 -4.31
C VAL A 1149 -84.81 13.28 -4.94
N ASN A 1150 -85.86 12.49 -5.15
CA ASN A 1150 -87.12 12.98 -5.73
C ASN A 1150 -88.23 13.23 -4.69
N GLU A 1151 -87.97 13.14 -3.38
CA GLU A 1151 -89.06 13.30 -2.40
C GLU A 1151 -88.83 14.29 -1.24
N VAL A 1152 -87.74 15.07 -1.21
CA VAL A 1152 -87.65 16.13 -0.19
C VAL A 1152 -87.03 17.42 -0.77
N ILE A 1153 -87.74 18.53 -0.50
CA ILE A 1153 -87.34 19.95 -0.60
C ILE A 1153 -87.61 20.64 -1.97
N GLU A 1154 -88.85 21.09 -2.18
CA GLU A 1154 -89.19 22.09 -3.22
C GLU A 1154 -88.53 23.46 -3.01
N ASN A 1155 -88.04 23.77 -1.80
CA ASN A 1155 -87.44 25.06 -1.48
C ASN A 1155 -85.99 25.27 -1.98
N ASN A 1156 -85.29 24.21 -2.40
CA ASN A 1156 -83.88 24.27 -2.81
C ASN A 1156 -83.64 24.05 -4.32
N LYS A 1157 -84.71 23.98 -5.14
CA LYS A 1157 -84.62 23.74 -6.60
C LYS A 1157 -83.66 24.71 -7.30
N SER A 1158 -83.71 26.01 -6.96
CA SER A 1158 -82.83 27.05 -7.53
C SER A 1158 -81.34 26.81 -7.24
N ILE A 1159 -80.99 26.43 -6.01
CA ILE A 1159 -79.60 26.18 -5.61
C ILE A 1159 -79.07 24.90 -6.27
N ILE A 1160 -79.91 23.87 -6.38
CA ILE A 1160 -79.57 22.62 -7.06
C ILE A 1160 -79.35 22.89 -8.56
N GLU A 1161 -80.17 23.70 -9.22
CA GLU A 1161 -79.96 24.07 -10.63
C GLU A 1161 -78.65 24.86 -10.86
N GLU A 1162 -78.32 25.77 -9.93
CA GLU A 1162 -77.05 26.52 -9.94
C GLU A 1162 -75.81 25.62 -9.71
N MET A 1163 -75.95 24.52 -8.96
CA MET A 1163 -74.83 23.60 -8.66
C MET A 1163 -74.51 22.61 -9.78
N TYR A 1164 -75.47 22.31 -10.65
CA TYR A 1164 -75.31 21.35 -11.78
C TYR A 1164 -75.13 22.04 -13.14
N THR A 1165 -74.96 23.36 -13.19
CA THR A 1165 -74.70 24.11 -14.43
C THR A 1165 -73.20 24.07 -14.79
N TYR A 1166 -72.80 23.02 -15.51
CA TYR A 1166 -71.39 22.79 -15.88
C TYR A 1166 -70.98 23.36 -17.26
N ASP A 1167 -71.92 23.87 -18.05
CA ASP A 1167 -71.69 24.27 -19.45
C ASP A 1167 -70.60 25.34 -19.62
N THR A 1168 -70.55 26.31 -18.69
CA THR A 1168 -69.51 27.35 -18.68
C THR A 1168 -68.12 26.75 -18.48
N TYR A 1169 -67.99 25.76 -17.60
CA TYR A 1169 -66.72 25.10 -17.31
C TYR A 1169 -66.30 24.13 -18.43
N LEU A 1170 -67.26 23.48 -19.09
CA LEU A 1170 -67.00 22.67 -20.29
C LEU A 1170 -66.48 23.53 -21.44
N LYS A 1171 -66.99 24.76 -21.61
CA LYS A 1171 -66.46 25.71 -22.60
C LYS A 1171 -65.03 26.12 -22.27
N VAL A 1172 -64.76 26.49 -21.01
CA VAL A 1172 -63.41 26.83 -20.54
C VAL A 1172 -62.43 25.67 -20.79
N CYS A 1173 -62.84 24.43 -20.50
CA CYS A 1173 -62.03 23.23 -20.72
C CYS A 1173 -61.67 23.00 -22.21
N LYS A 1174 -62.61 23.26 -23.14
CA LYS A 1174 -62.34 23.19 -24.59
C LYS A 1174 -61.32 24.24 -25.02
N GLU A 1175 -61.46 25.47 -24.52
CA GLU A 1175 -60.57 26.59 -24.84
C GLU A 1175 -59.16 26.37 -24.28
N THR A 1176 -59.02 25.89 -23.04
CA THR A 1176 -57.71 25.56 -22.45
C THR A 1176 -57.05 24.36 -23.11
N MET A 1177 -57.81 23.36 -23.56
CA MET A 1177 -57.24 22.22 -24.29
C MET A 1177 -56.65 22.65 -25.63
N GLN A 1178 -57.33 23.53 -26.38
CA GLN A 1178 -56.79 24.12 -27.61
C GLN A 1178 -55.50 24.91 -27.33
N ALA A 1179 -55.49 25.73 -26.27
CA ALA A 1179 -54.30 26.49 -25.87
C ALA A 1179 -53.12 25.57 -25.49
N ASN A 1180 -53.37 24.49 -24.74
CA ASN A 1180 -52.34 23.53 -24.34
C ASN A 1180 -51.81 22.71 -25.52
N GLN A 1181 -52.66 22.35 -26.49
CA GLN A 1181 -52.24 21.69 -27.72
C GLN A 1181 -51.33 22.61 -28.54
N ILE A 1182 -51.69 23.89 -28.70
CA ILE A 1182 -50.85 24.88 -29.38
C ILE A 1182 -49.52 25.04 -28.64
N LYS A 1183 -49.55 25.18 -27.31
CA LYS A 1183 -48.34 25.28 -26.48
C LYS A 1183 -47.44 24.07 -26.69
N LYS A 1184 -47.97 22.84 -26.62
CA LYS A 1184 -47.21 21.59 -26.81
C LYS A 1184 -46.59 21.51 -28.21
N LEU A 1185 -47.31 21.97 -29.23
CA LEU A 1185 -46.85 22.03 -30.62
C LEU A 1185 -45.70 23.04 -30.76
N ILE A 1186 -45.78 24.20 -30.09
CA ILE A 1186 -44.70 25.19 -30.02
C ILE A 1186 -43.48 24.62 -29.26
N THR A 1187 -43.66 23.93 -28.14
CA THR A 1187 -42.52 23.37 -27.39
C THR A 1187 -41.85 22.21 -28.13
N THR A 1188 -42.62 21.34 -28.80
CA THR A 1188 -42.04 20.23 -29.58
C THR A 1188 -41.34 20.72 -30.84
N THR A 1189 -41.91 21.71 -31.54
CA THR A 1189 -41.22 22.36 -32.68
C THR A 1189 -39.99 23.14 -32.22
N GLY A 1190 -40.04 23.80 -31.06
CA GLY A 1190 -38.90 24.46 -30.44
C GLY A 1190 -37.79 23.48 -30.04
N HIS A 1191 -38.13 22.34 -29.45
CA HIS A 1191 -37.15 21.28 -29.15
C HIS A 1191 -36.59 20.62 -30.41
N GLN A 1192 -37.39 20.40 -31.45
CA GLN A 1192 -36.89 19.90 -32.73
C GLN A 1192 -35.94 20.89 -33.41
N LEU A 1193 -36.22 22.20 -33.33
CA LEU A 1193 -35.33 23.27 -33.77
C LEU A 1193 -34.03 23.33 -32.97
N LEU A 1194 -34.11 23.18 -31.64
CA LEU A 1194 -32.93 23.11 -30.76
C LEU A 1194 -32.08 21.85 -31.01
N CYS A 1195 -32.69 20.70 -31.31
CA CYS A 1195 -31.93 19.49 -31.67
C CYS A 1195 -31.32 19.53 -33.08
N THR A 1196 -31.84 20.36 -34.00
CA THR A 1196 -31.25 20.53 -35.34
C THR A 1196 -30.19 21.62 -35.38
N LEU A 1197 -30.24 22.57 -34.46
CA LEU A 1197 -29.19 23.56 -34.19
C LEU A 1197 -28.30 23.01 -33.06
N ASN A 1198 -27.33 22.13 -33.36
CA ASN A 1198 -26.35 21.64 -32.36
C ASN A 1198 -25.72 22.80 -31.56
N LEU A 1199 -26.29 23.10 -30.40
CA LEU A 1199 -25.82 24.02 -29.35
C LEU A 1199 -25.75 23.25 -28.04
#